data_AF-A0A9W8A1Z5-F1
#
_entry.id   AF-A0A9W8A1Z5-F1
#
_cell.length_a   1.000
_cell.length_b   1.000
_cell.length_c   1.000
_cell.angle_alpha   90.00
_cell.angle_beta   90.00
_cell.angle_gamma   90.00
#
_symmetry.space_group_name_H-M   'P 1'
#
loop_
_entity.id
_entity.type
_entity.pdbx_description
1 polymer ?
#
loop_
_entity_poly.entity_id
_entity_poly.type
_entity_poly.pdbx_seq_one_letter_code
_entity_poly.pdbx_strand_id
1 'polypeptide(L)'
;MDAPAEPRADAPGLDYDTFAHNLTSKPVKDAWIQGEMKDREAQFTDYHDIRVFTGTWNVNGRLPTQPLDPWLQAILEDAPPAGESTAPPGTPTEPELLILGFQELDLRAEAYLVYDGSKEMAWCKAIEEALGVKAALYRKATSKQLIGMLIVVYVRRDVAEHVRDLVVDSAGCGIMGMIGNKGAVAVRFDYRDSPICVVNCHLAANMNQVERRNQDFHEICRRLTFTARADAVNMESTNEPLPPVLPPVLPAGLSPLEIPGGSEAVPDSAVSDPTIPTGLPEIDPDTSAVDSAAPVTATAPVAPPNPTSTAALTVADLARRRATSVTLGAQPHALFDHDYVIWMGDLNYRIPLSGAKILTLLEGKEYKYLQDFDQLNIQKMNRKAFTGFRERGIRFPPTYRFEIGSHHRYDPKRVPAWCDRVLWWSPYGTDYVAQLTYQSHPALLISDHKPVSSLFRIRTRAIRRAEQAVIHSQLLRELDKFENECKPTAKLSDTQLDFGPVEYEKSVTRTVTLQNTGRVPVQFRFIPKLDDTEFCRPWLAVNPATGTVLPGCQITIYFTIVVTNASAPTLNTSQEELRDILILHLENGKDYFISVQGNYLPTCFGTGLDVLARLPKPIRHMTLEEIQALGEESQFSVPKEIWRLIDFIYSYGLGVPNLFFIEGKQSLINDIRNCLDTGADWDLATLLPMTEGGESTKVPGRRSSLEMAVMGVGASAGDAEVVVAAIPSSKDDQGEYGSVSDVVKESPEAAAVSTLTLTDDPDTSRRYPDDDDDDDDDEDDEDEDEVEDRYIGVYSVADALIRLLKYLPEPVVPFDYFDRCVEAGYRITAESERRGSISSSAHGQPLGLTGGDPADFGGGAAMGASVATTGLAVVSPGLGRASGGSGSGGGGGGSLATTSTTTLGNDTIENTAVFQVIDSLPRANLNVFVFVITFMKEVALAAPDCDIAKEKLSLLLATTLLRPKKPT
;
A
#
# COMPACT_ATOMS: atom_id res chain seq x y z
N MET A 1 -40.87 -7.52 35.89
CA MET A 1 -40.33 -8.41 34.84
C MET A 1 -40.28 -7.52 33.62
N ASP A 2 -39.17 -6.83 33.48
CA ASP A 2 -39.06 -5.69 32.57
C ASP A 2 -37.93 -6.01 31.59
N ALA A 3 -38.20 -5.80 30.31
CA ALA A 3 -37.31 -6.20 29.24
C ALA A 3 -35.96 -5.44 29.33
N PRO A 4 -34.84 -6.07 28.93
CA PRO A 4 -33.56 -5.36 28.87
C PRO A 4 -33.63 -4.23 27.85
N ALA A 5 -33.11 -3.06 28.24
CA ALA A 5 -33.08 -1.88 27.37
C ALA A 5 -32.21 -2.10 26.14
N GLU A 6 -32.61 -1.52 25.01
CA GLU A 6 -31.83 -1.55 23.77
C GLU A 6 -30.48 -0.82 23.94
N PRO A 7 -29.41 -1.30 23.28
CA PRO A 7 -28.11 -0.63 23.31
C PRO A 7 -28.16 0.71 22.57
N ARG A 8 -27.65 1.77 23.20
CA ARG A 8 -27.52 3.11 22.59
C ARG A 8 -26.66 3.06 21.32
N ALA A 9 -27.15 3.68 20.25
CA ALA A 9 -26.50 3.77 18.94
C ALA A 9 -25.41 4.86 18.86
N ASP A 10 -24.72 5.16 19.96
CA ASP A 10 -23.79 6.30 20.10
C ASP A 10 -22.32 5.86 20.34
N ALA A 11 -21.93 4.66 19.91
CA ALA A 11 -20.52 4.35 19.69
C ALA A 11 -20.05 5.06 18.41
N PRO A 12 -18.84 5.65 18.36
CA PRO A 12 -18.36 6.30 17.15
C PRO A 12 -18.31 5.27 16.02
N GLY A 13 -19.14 5.48 15.00
CA GLY A 13 -19.25 4.58 13.85
C GLY A 13 -17.88 4.45 13.19
N LEU A 14 -17.26 3.28 13.36
CA LEU A 14 -16.09 2.89 12.59
C LEU A 14 -16.53 2.81 11.13
N ASP A 15 -16.04 3.76 10.33
CA ASP A 15 -16.19 3.72 8.89
C ASP A 15 -15.59 2.40 8.38
N TYR A 16 -16.47 1.51 7.91
CA TYR A 16 -16.12 0.15 7.51
C TYR A 16 -15.04 0.16 6.41
N ASP A 17 -15.08 1.13 5.50
CA ASP A 17 -14.12 1.22 4.39
C ASP A 17 -12.74 1.70 4.90
N THR A 18 -12.68 2.80 5.65
CA THR A 18 -11.40 3.30 6.20
C THR A 18 -10.77 2.32 7.20
N PHE A 19 -11.58 1.56 7.95
CA PHE A 19 -11.07 0.62 8.97
C PHE A 19 -10.60 -0.71 8.35
N ALA A 20 -11.37 -1.31 7.43
CA ALA A 20 -11.01 -2.60 6.82
C ALA A 20 -9.70 -2.53 6.01
N HIS A 21 -9.45 -1.43 5.29
CA HIS A 21 -8.23 -1.29 4.49
C HIS A 21 -6.92 -1.18 5.30
N ASN A 22 -6.98 -0.80 6.59
CA ASN A 22 -5.80 -0.52 7.42
C ASN A 22 -5.48 -1.58 8.48
N LEU A 23 -6.38 -2.55 8.71
CA LEU A 23 -6.22 -3.58 9.74
C LEU A 23 -5.05 -4.55 9.51
N THR A 24 -4.49 -4.62 8.30
CA THR A 24 -3.37 -5.52 8.00
C THR A 24 -2.08 -5.17 8.77
N SER A 25 -1.94 -3.94 9.25
CA SER A 25 -0.73 -3.49 9.94
C SER A 25 -0.80 -3.73 11.47
N LYS A 26 0.22 -4.41 12.00
CA LYS A 26 0.36 -4.65 13.44
C LYS A 26 0.20 -3.39 14.32
N PRO A 27 0.76 -2.20 13.97
CA PRO A 27 0.61 -1.01 14.81
C PRO A 27 -0.84 -0.55 14.97
N VAL A 28 -1.69 -0.70 13.95
CA VAL A 28 -3.12 -0.34 14.02
C VAL A 28 -3.86 -1.31 14.95
N LYS A 29 -3.58 -2.62 14.84
CA LYS A 29 -4.12 -3.65 15.76
C LYS A 29 -3.72 -3.38 17.21
N ASP A 30 -2.43 -3.18 17.46
CA ASP A 30 -1.88 -2.92 18.80
C ASP A 30 -2.49 -1.64 19.40
N ALA A 31 -2.70 -0.58 18.59
CA ALA A 31 -3.33 0.67 19.02
C ALA A 31 -4.83 0.51 19.33
N TRP A 32 -5.58 -0.26 18.53
CA TRP A 32 -7.00 -0.54 18.80
C TRP A 32 -7.17 -1.35 20.09
N ILE A 33 -6.38 -2.41 20.28
CA ILE A 33 -6.38 -3.20 21.53
C ILE A 33 -6.04 -2.32 22.74
N GLN A 34 -5.05 -1.42 22.63
CA GLN A 34 -4.71 -0.49 23.71
C GLN A 34 -5.83 0.51 24.02
N GLY A 35 -6.58 0.96 23.00
CA GLY A 35 -7.77 1.80 23.16
C GLY A 35 -8.87 1.07 23.95
N GLU A 36 -9.29 -0.10 23.46
CA GLU A 36 -10.31 -0.93 24.11
C GLU A 36 -9.91 -1.35 25.54
N MET A 37 -8.65 -1.73 25.76
CA MET A 37 -8.13 -2.08 27.09
C MET A 37 -8.20 -0.89 28.06
N LYS A 38 -8.02 0.34 27.56
CA LYS A 38 -8.11 1.55 28.36
C LYS A 38 -9.56 1.93 28.67
N ASP A 39 -10.45 1.82 27.69
CA ASP A 39 -11.88 2.12 27.90
C ASP A 39 -12.55 1.08 28.82
N ARG A 40 -12.02 -0.15 28.85
CA ARG A 40 -12.39 -1.22 29.79
C ARG A 40 -11.54 -1.24 31.08
N GLU A 41 -10.66 -0.25 31.33
CA GLU A 41 -9.70 -0.25 32.47
C GLU A 41 -10.38 -0.43 33.84
N ALA A 42 -11.55 0.19 34.03
CA ALA A 42 -12.33 0.09 35.25
C ALA A 42 -12.86 -1.33 35.55
N GLN A 43 -12.89 -2.23 34.56
CA GLN A 43 -13.33 -3.62 34.76
C GLN A 43 -12.26 -4.47 35.45
N PHE A 44 -10.98 -4.10 35.36
CA PHE A 44 -9.85 -4.87 35.87
C PHE A 44 -8.94 -4.06 36.83
N THR A 45 -9.35 -2.87 37.26
CA THR A 45 -8.53 -1.95 38.07
C THR A 45 -9.28 -1.49 39.31
N ASP A 46 -8.69 -1.73 40.48
CA ASP A 46 -9.10 -1.08 41.74
C ASP A 46 -8.32 0.21 41.96
N TYR A 47 -8.93 1.16 42.67
CA TYR A 47 -8.31 2.44 43.02
C TYR A 47 -8.19 2.60 44.54
N HIS A 48 -7.00 2.90 45.02
CA HIS A 48 -6.70 3.10 46.44
C HIS A 48 -6.04 4.45 46.68
N ASP A 49 -6.63 5.25 47.56
CA ASP A 49 -6.06 6.53 47.98
C ASP A 49 -4.98 6.31 49.06
N ILE A 50 -3.77 6.80 48.83
CA ILE A 50 -2.64 6.77 49.77
C ILE A 50 -2.26 8.17 50.24
N ARG A 51 -1.65 8.25 51.42
CA ARG A 51 -1.12 9.46 52.04
C ARG A 51 0.40 9.54 51.84
N VAL A 52 0.87 10.61 51.20
CA VAL A 52 2.30 10.87 50.98
C VAL A 52 2.68 12.18 51.66
N PHE A 53 3.46 12.10 52.73
CA PHE A 53 4.06 13.26 53.37
C PHE A 53 5.34 13.64 52.63
N THR A 54 5.45 14.92 52.30
CA THR A 54 6.67 15.49 51.70
C THR A 54 7.13 16.69 52.49
N GLY A 55 8.43 16.88 52.57
CA GLY A 55 9.03 18.03 53.23
C GLY A 55 10.27 18.53 52.51
N THR A 56 10.49 19.83 52.50
CA THR A 56 11.72 20.45 51.96
C THR A 56 12.33 21.41 52.98
N TRP A 57 13.67 21.40 53.10
CA TRP A 57 14.39 22.34 53.95
C TRP A 57 15.83 22.61 53.50
N ASN A 58 16.15 23.88 53.21
CA ASN A 58 17.54 24.32 53.09
C ASN A 58 18.15 24.46 54.49
N VAL A 59 19.19 23.69 54.80
CA VAL A 59 19.77 23.57 56.15
C VAL A 59 21.07 24.38 56.34
N ASN A 60 21.52 25.12 55.32
CA ASN A 60 22.67 26.05 55.39
C ASN A 60 23.91 25.43 56.09
N GLY A 61 24.31 24.24 55.64
CA GLY A 61 25.46 23.48 56.13
C GLY A 61 25.35 22.90 57.55
N ARG A 62 24.22 23.11 58.24
CA ARG A 62 24.03 22.74 59.65
C ARG A 62 23.73 21.26 59.85
N LEU A 63 24.07 20.80 61.06
CA LEU A 63 23.63 19.51 61.61
C LEU A 63 22.27 19.68 62.33
N PRO A 64 21.49 18.60 62.51
CA PRO A 64 20.22 18.66 63.23
C PRO A 64 20.46 18.78 64.75
N THR A 65 20.74 19.99 65.22
CA THR A 65 21.00 20.29 66.64
C THR A 65 19.74 20.65 67.44
N GLN A 66 18.56 20.44 66.86
CA GLN A 66 17.26 20.66 67.49
C GLN A 66 16.32 19.50 67.10
N PRO A 67 15.35 19.11 67.94
CA PRO A 67 14.37 18.09 67.60
C PRO A 67 13.52 18.49 66.37
N LEU A 68 13.15 17.52 65.53
CA LEU A 68 12.42 17.77 64.27
C LEU A 68 10.89 17.60 64.41
N ASP A 69 10.40 17.29 65.61
CA ASP A 69 8.99 17.04 65.93
C ASP A 69 8.05 18.14 65.42
N PRO A 70 8.37 19.45 65.49
CA PRO A 70 7.52 20.50 64.92
C PRO A 70 7.29 20.33 63.41
N TRP A 71 8.30 19.87 62.65
CA TRP A 71 8.17 19.62 61.21
C TRP A 71 7.30 18.41 60.91
N LEU A 72 7.48 17.36 61.71
CA LEU A 72 6.82 16.07 61.58
C LEU A 72 5.48 16.00 62.35
N GLN A 73 5.03 17.09 62.97
CA GLN A 73 3.85 17.15 63.84
C GLN A 73 2.59 16.57 63.16
N ALA A 74 2.39 16.83 61.87
CA ALA A 74 1.28 16.29 61.09
C ALA A 74 1.32 14.75 60.85
N ILE A 75 2.38 14.07 61.29
CA ILE A 75 2.53 12.61 61.35
C ILE A 75 2.36 12.12 62.81
N LEU A 76 2.76 12.96 63.78
CA LEU A 76 2.72 12.66 65.21
C LEU A 76 1.31 12.77 65.80
N GLU A 77 0.47 13.67 65.29
CA GLU A 77 -0.92 13.84 65.73
C GLU A 77 -1.80 12.64 65.32
N ASP A 78 -2.44 12.00 66.30
CA ASP A 78 -3.22 10.77 66.09
C ASP A 78 -4.60 11.02 65.43
N ALA A 79 -5.09 12.27 65.40
CA ALA A 79 -6.38 12.61 64.84
C ALA A 79 -6.33 13.94 64.05
N PRO A 80 -7.01 14.04 62.88
CA PRO A 80 -7.19 15.31 62.19
C PRO A 80 -8.08 16.27 63.02
N PRO A 81 -7.97 17.59 62.83
CA PRO A 81 -8.85 18.56 63.47
C PRO A 81 -10.33 18.23 63.23
N ALA A 82 -11.15 18.36 64.27
CA ALA A 82 -12.56 18.02 64.23
C ALA A 82 -13.31 18.84 63.16
N GLY A 83 -13.70 18.18 62.06
CA GLY A 83 -14.47 18.77 60.96
C GLY A 83 -14.00 18.39 59.54
N GLU A 84 -12.76 17.91 59.36
CA GLU A 84 -12.20 17.68 58.01
C GLU A 84 -12.01 16.20 57.60
N SER A 85 -12.34 15.22 58.47
CA SER A 85 -12.17 13.80 58.13
C SER A 85 -13.31 13.27 57.25
N THR A 86 -13.00 13.02 55.98
CA THR A 86 -13.86 12.26 55.04
C THR A 86 -13.51 10.76 55.00
N ALA A 87 -12.59 10.30 55.86
CA ALA A 87 -12.10 8.93 55.86
C ALA A 87 -13.01 7.99 56.70
N PRO A 88 -13.21 6.73 56.28
CA PRO A 88 -13.94 5.74 57.08
C PRO A 88 -13.32 5.55 58.48
N PRO A 89 -14.13 5.31 59.53
CA PRO A 89 -13.61 5.01 60.86
C PRO A 89 -12.73 3.75 60.82
N GLY A 90 -11.48 3.87 61.29
CA GLY A 90 -10.51 2.78 61.33
C GLY A 90 -9.38 2.85 60.29
N THR A 91 -9.36 3.81 59.37
CA THR A 91 -8.18 4.02 58.51
C THR A 91 -7.02 4.64 59.29
N PRO A 92 -5.78 4.13 59.19
CA PRO A 92 -4.59 4.78 59.75
C PRO A 92 -4.48 6.24 59.30
N THR A 93 -4.09 7.13 60.21
CA THR A 93 -3.86 8.56 59.91
C THR A 93 -2.45 8.80 59.38
N GLU A 94 -1.53 7.91 59.74
CA GLU A 94 -0.12 7.88 59.33
C GLU A 94 0.04 7.75 57.81
N PRO A 95 0.89 8.59 57.18
CA PRO A 95 1.22 8.43 55.76
C PRO A 95 1.84 7.06 55.42
N GLU A 96 1.52 6.52 54.24
CA GLU A 96 2.21 5.34 53.69
C GLU A 96 3.68 5.65 53.33
N LEU A 97 3.97 6.90 52.97
CA LEU A 97 5.25 7.36 52.46
C LEU A 97 5.67 8.69 53.11
N LEU A 98 6.91 8.79 53.59
CA LEU A 98 7.54 10.05 54.04
C LEU A 98 8.74 10.33 53.12
N ILE A 99 8.74 11.48 52.45
CA ILE A 99 9.79 11.82 51.48
C ILE A 99 10.34 13.22 51.81
N LEU A 100 11.57 13.26 52.31
CA LEU A 100 12.19 14.47 52.87
C LEU A 100 13.36 14.91 52.00
N GLY A 101 13.29 16.16 51.53
CA GLY A 101 14.30 16.84 50.74
C GLY A 101 15.07 17.86 51.56
N PHE A 102 16.39 17.83 51.47
CA PHE A 102 17.28 18.81 52.08
C PHE A 102 18.11 19.51 51.00
N GLN A 103 18.48 20.77 51.25
CA GLN A 103 19.41 21.54 50.43
C GLN A 103 20.49 22.17 51.31
N GLU A 104 21.67 22.45 50.73
CA GLU A 104 22.87 22.91 51.47
C GLU A 104 23.29 21.99 52.62
N LEU A 105 23.02 20.68 52.52
CA LEU A 105 23.44 19.69 53.51
C LEU A 105 24.95 19.78 53.81
N ASP A 106 25.75 19.90 52.74
CA ASP A 106 27.17 20.22 52.85
C ASP A 106 27.59 21.40 51.97
N LEU A 107 28.36 22.28 52.59
CA LEU A 107 28.92 23.52 52.01
C LEU A 107 30.46 23.47 51.93
N ARG A 108 31.07 22.40 52.45
CA ARG A 108 32.52 22.14 52.35
C ARG A 108 32.96 22.03 50.89
N ALA A 109 34.13 22.56 50.56
CA ALA A 109 34.70 22.46 49.22
C ALA A 109 35.05 21.00 48.86
N GLU A 110 35.38 20.20 49.88
CA GLU A 110 35.70 18.78 49.80
C GLU A 110 34.51 17.94 49.32
N ALA A 111 33.26 18.37 49.59
CA ALA A 111 32.03 17.69 49.17
C ALA A 111 31.80 17.70 47.65
N TYR A 112 32.61 18.46 46.89
CA TYR A 112 32.65 18.44 45.43
C TYR A 112 33.55 17.31 44.88
N LEU A 113 34.41 16.74 45.71
CA LEU A 113 35.43 15.74 45.33
C LEU A 113 35.18 14.38 45.99
N VAL A 114 34.73 14.38 47.25
CA VAL A 114 34.57 13.17 48.07
C VAL A 114 33.17 13.15 48.70
N TYR A 115 32.50 12.01 48.59
CA TYR A 115 31.21 11.78 49.26
C TYR A 115 31.44 11.43 50.74
N ASP A 116 30.74 12.14 51.64
CA ASP A 116 30.72 11.92 53.08
C ASP A 116 29.28 11.72 53.56
N GLY A 117 28.92 10.47 53.87
CA GLY A 117 27.59 10.10 54.33
C GLY A 117 27.31 10.41 55.81
N SER A 118 28.25 10.97 56.57
CA SER A 118 28.06 11.27 58.01
C SER A 118 26.91 12.24 58.25
N LYS A 119 26.75 13.24 57.37
CA LYS A 119 25.64 14.19 57.44
C LYS A 119 24.30 13.55 57.08
N GLU A 120 24.25 12.71 56.05
CA GLU A 120 23.04 11.94 55.73
C GLU A 120 22.61 11.09 56.93
N MET A 121 23.54 10.38 57.55
CA MET A 121 23.28 9.54 58.73
C MET A 121 22.75 10.35 59.91
N ALA A 122 23.36 11.51 60.21
CA ALA A 122 22.90 12.39 61.28
C ALA A 122 21.47 12.90 61.06
N TRP A 123 21.14 13.28 59.82
CA TRP A 123 19.79 13.73 59.46
C TRP A 123 18.76 12.59 59.47
N CYS A 124 19.12 11.38 59.02
CA CYS A 124 18.24 10.19 59.13
C CYS A 124 17.95 9.85 60.60
N LYS A 125 18.99 9.85 61.46
CA LYS A 125 18.84 9.62 62.90
C LYS A 125 17.92 10.65 63.56
N ALA A 126 18.06 11.93 63.22
CA ALA A 126 17.18 12.99 63.75
C ALA A 126 15.72 12.87 63.27
N ILE A 127 15.48 12.35 62.06
CA ILE A 127 14.13 12.03 61.57
C ILE A 127 13.54 10.87 62.38
N GLU A 128 14.31 9.80 62.57
CA GLU A 128 13.87 8.61 63.32
C GLU A 128 13.61 8.92 64.80
N GLU A 129 14.44 9.76 65.42
CA GLU A 129 14.24 10.26 66.79
C GLU A 129 12.97 11.11 66.91
N ALA A 130 12.73 12.02 65.96
CA ALA A 130 11.54 12.88 65.94
C ALA A 130 10.25 12.16 65.52
N LEU A 131 10.33 10.94 64.98
CA LEU A 131 9.16 10.07 64.81
C LEU A 131 8.82 9.29 66.09
N GLY A 132 9.72 9.28 67.09
CA GLY A 132 9.52 8.61 68.37
C GLY A 132 9.06 7.16 68.22
N VAL A 133 7.99 6.79 68.92
CA VAL A 133 7.39 5.45 68.81
C VAL A 133 6.90 5.11 67.40
N LYS A 134 6.49 6.10 66.59
CA LYS A 134 6.02 5.89 65.22
C LYS A 134 7.16 5.52 64.26
N ALA A 135 8.43 5.69 64.64
CA ALA A 135 9.58 5.19 63.84
C ALA A 135 9.50 3.66 63.62
N ALA A 136 8.91 2.91 64.57
CA ALA A 136 8.66 1.48 64.44
C ALA A 136 7.64 1.12 63.31
N LEU A 137 6.92 2.11 62.76
CA LEU A 137 6.06 1.92 61.60
C LEU A 137 6.80 2.04 60.26
N TYR A 138 7.95 2.73 60.20
CA TYR A 138 8.63 3.07 58.94
C TYR A 138 10.01 2.43 58.76
N ARG A 139 10.32 2.00 57.53
CA ARG A 139 11.70 1.66 57.11
C ARG A 139 12.23 2.69 56.13
N LYS A 140 13.50 3.09 56.25
CA LYS A 140 14.20 3.84 55.20
C LYS A 140 14.32 2.93 53.97
N ALA A 141 13.72 3.33 52.85
CA ALA A 141 13.75 2.58 51.60
C ALA A 141 14.91 3.02 50.70
N THR A 142 15.21 4.32 50.66
CA THR A 142 16.37 4.85 49.93
C THR A 142 16.79 6.23 50.41
N SER A 143 17.97 6.64 49.97
CA SER A 143 18.45 8.02 50.01
C SER A 143 19.33 8.30 48.79
N LYS A 144 19.37 9.55 48.34
CA LYS A 144 20.27 10.00 47.28
C LYS A 144 20.76 11.41 47.58
N GLN A 145 22.09 11.56 47.67
CA GLN A 145 22.76 12.85 47.82
C GLN A 145 23.47 13.26 46.52
N LEU A 146 23.49 14.56 46.24
CA LEU A 146 24.32 15.23 45.24
C LEU A 146 24.86 16.53 45.87
N ILE A 147 26.12 16.49 46.31
CA ILE A 147 26.79 17.56 47.07
C ILE A 147 25.95 18.01 48.27
N GLY A 148 25.23 19.14 48.15
CA GLY A 148 24.39 19.70 49.22
C GLY A 148 22.91 19.33 49.11
N MET A 149 22.45 18.63 48.07
CA MET A 149 21.07 18.17 47.95
C MET A 149 20.96 16.73 48.42
N LEU A 150 19.96 16.41 49.25
CA LEU A 150 19.68 15.05 49.72
C LEU A 150 18.18 14.78 49.65
N ILE A 151 17.76 13.63 49.12
CA ILE A 151 16.40 13.11 49.28
C ILE A 151 16.45 11.82 50.10
N VAL A 152 15.53 11.67 51.05
CA VAL A 152 15.39 10.49 51.90
C VAL A 152 13.95 9.99 51.81
N VAL A 153 13.78 8.67 51.62
CA VAL A 153 12.47 8.03 51.49
C VAL A 153 12.29 7.01 52.61
N TYR A 154 11.24 7.18 53.41
CA TYR A 154 10.74 6.20 54.35
C TYR A 154 9.39 5.65 53.85
N VAL A 155 9.19 4.35 54.03
CA VAL A 155 7.97 3.61 53.62
C VAL A 155 7.42 2.91 54.85
N ARG A 156 6.11 2.99 55.07
CA ARG A 156 5.43 2.28 56.17
C ARG A 156 5.52 0.77 55.93
N ARG A 157 5.89 -0.01 56.97
CA ARG A 157 6.34 -1.40 56.86
C ARG A 157 5.28 -2.34 56.27
N ASP A 158 4.02 -2.10 56.61
CA ASP A 158 2.83 -2.84 56.17
C ASP A 158 2.53 -2.72 54.66
N VAL A 159 2.84 -1.58 54.05
CA VAL A 159 2.63 -1.34 52.61
C VAL A 159 3.89 -1.49 51.78
N ALA A 160 5.00 -1.90 52.38
CA ALA A 160 6.32 -1.79 51.76
C ALA A 160 6.58 -2.76 50.60
N GLU A 161 5.71 -3.76 50.41
CA GLU A 161 5.65 -4.65 49.24
C GLU A 161 4.99 -3.99 48.01
N HIS A 162 4.14 -2.98 48.23
CA HIS A 162 3.50 -2.24 47.13
C HIS A 162 4.47 -1.29 46.42
N VAL A 163 5.63 -0.99 47.01
CA VAL A 163 6.66 -0.13 46.42
C VAL A 163 7.65 -0.98 45.64
N ARG A 164 7.56 -0.91 44.31
CA ARG A 164 8.40 -1.66 43.36
C ARG A 164 9.25 -0.71 42.51
N ASP A 165 10.23 -1.28 41.81
CA ASP A 165 10.99 -0.60 40.75
C ASP A 165 11.57 0.77 41.18
N LEU A 166 12.08 0.80 42.41
CA LEU A 166 12.63 1.99 43.05
C LEU A 166 14.01 2.32 42.48
N VAL A 167 14.11 3.49 41.85
CA VAL A 167 15.34 4.00 41.19
C VAL A 167 15.59 5.44 41.62
N VAL A 168 16.85 5.81 41.82
CA VAL A 168 17.28 7.18 42.16
C VAL A 168 18.21 7.74 41.08
N ASP A 169 18.06 9.02 40.77
CA ASP A 169 18.90 9.74 39.81
C ASP A 169 19.19 11.18 40.30
N SER A 170 20.10 11.88 39.63
CA SER A 170 20.52 13.23 40.02
C SER A 170 21.10 14.03 38.86
N ALA A 171 20.65 15.28 38.68
CA ALA A 171 21.12 16.20 37.66
C ALA A 171 21.79 17.42 38.30
N GLY A 172 23.08 17.64 38.02
CA GLY A 172 23.80 18.85 38.46
C GLY A 172 23.70 19.97 37.43
N CYS A 173 23.22 21.14 37.85
CA CYS A 173 22.97 22.34 37.04
C CYS A 173 23.79 23.56 37.50
N GLY A 174 24.81 23.38 38.33
CA GLY A 174 25.57 24.45 38.97
C GLY A 174 26.66 25.08 38.10
N ILE A 175 27.90 25.05 38.60
CA ILE A 175 29.07 25.56 37.86
C ILE A 175 29.17 24.84 36.51
N MET A 176 29.41 25.62 35.44
CA MET A 176 29.38 25.18 34.03
C MET A 176 28.08 24.49 33.58
N GLY A 177 26.99 24.57 34.36
CA GLY A 177 25.74 23.83 34.09
C GLY A 177 25.82 22.33 34.41
N MET A 178 26.92 21.86 35.01
CA MET A 178 27.18 20.42 35.21
C MET A 178 27.43 20.01 36.66
N ILE A 179 27.98 20.90 37.49
CA ILE A 179 28.36 20.58 38.88
C ILE A 179 27.14 20.55 39.82
N GLY A 180 27.13 19.63 40.78
CA GLY A 180 26.00 19.34 41.67
C GLY A 180 25.71 20.36 42.77
N ASN A 181 26.28 21.58 42.74
CA ASN A 181 26.01 22.60 43.77
C ASN A 181 24.68 23.35 43.58
N LYS A 182 24.05 23.11 42.42
CA LYS A 182 22.66 23.42 42.04
C LYS A 182 22.16 22.26 41.16
N GLY A 183 20.86 22.11 41.00
CA GLY A 183 20.26 21.02 40.22
C GLY A 183 19.19 20.26 41.02
N ALA A 184 19.18 18.93 40.92
CA ALA A 184 18.25 18.08 41.67
C ALA A 184 18.80 16.66 41.96
N VAL A 185 18.21 16.05 42.99
CA VAL A 185 18.18 14.60 43.23
C VAL A 185 16.73 14.13 43.15
N ALA A 186 16.48 12.95 42.60
CA ALA A 186 15.14 12.44 42.42
C ALA A 186 15.06 10.94 42.69
N VAL A 187 13.86 10.48 43.03
CA VAL A 187 13.49 9.08 43.17
C VAL A 187 12.26 8.80 42.33
N ARG A 188 12.19 7.64 41.68
CA ARG A 188 10.96 7.06 41.16
C ARG A 188 10.73 5.67 41.69
N PHE A 189 9.48 5.26 41.76
CA PHE A 189 9.04 3.93 42.15
C PHE A 189 7.62 3.72 41.63
N ASP A 190 7.22 2.46 41.45
CA ASP A 190 5.84 2.10 41.19
C ASP A 190 5.18 1.78 42.53
N TYR A 191 4.11 2.51 42.89
CA TYR A 191 3.26 2.14 44.01
C TYR A 191 2.05 1.38 43.46
N ARG A 192 1.97 0.08 43.77
CA ARG A 192 1.06 -0.88 43.11
C ARG A 192 1.29 -0.88 41.60
N ASP A 193 0.39 -0.28 40.82
CA ASP A 193 0.49 -0.11 39.37
C ASP A 193 0.45 1.37 38.93
N SER A 194 0.81 2.28 39.84
CA SER A 194 0.94 3.72 39.59
C SER A 194 2.39 4.22 39.76
N PRO A 195 3.09 4.59 38.67
CA PRO A 195 4.42 5.22 38.75
C PRO A 195 4.39 6.60 39.41
N ILE A 196 5.18 6.75 40.48
CA ILE A 196 5.38 8.00 41.22
C ILE A 196 6.85 8.43 41.08
N CYS A 197 7.09 9.71 40.80
CA CYS A 197 8.41 10.33 40.88
C CYS A 197 8.39 11.52 41.85
N VAL A 198 9.44 11.66 42.66
CA VAL A 198 9.63 12.81 43.55
C VAL A 198 11.01 13.42 43.33
N VAL A 199 11.02 14.72 43.04
CA VAL A 199 12.22 15.52 42.77
C VAL A 199 12.46 16.46 43.94
N ASN A 200 13.70 16.48 44.46
CA ASN A 200 14.21 17.51 45.35
C ASN A 200 15.26 18.36 44.62
N CYS A 201 15.04 19.67 44.48
CA CYS A 201 15.95 20.58 43.78
C CYS A 201 16.58 21.68 44.65
N HIS A 202 17.70 22.22 44.17
CA HIS A 202 18.25 23.51 44.58
C HIS A 202 18.56 24.31 43.31
N LEU A 203 17.69 25.25 42.93
CA LEU A 203 17.83 26.05 41.71
C LEU A 203 18.66 27.33 41.94
N ALA A 204 19.14 27.96 40.86
CA ALA A 204 20.00 29.14 40.94
C ALA A 204 19.44 30.28 41.83
N ALA A 205 20.26 30.68 42.80
CA ALA A 205 19.94 31.75 43.74
C ALA A 205 20.04 33.15 43.11
N ASN A 206 19.69 34.17 43.91
CA ASN A 206 19.72 35.61 43.59
C ASN A 206 18.49 36.14 42.81
N MET A 207 18.11 37.39 43.08
CA MET A 207 16.86 38.01 42.62
C MET A 207 16.70 37.98 41.10
N ASN A 208 17.77 38.37 40.39
CA ASN A 208 17.77 38.62 38.95
C ASN A 208 18.08 37.37 38.10
N GLN A 209 18.09 36.17 38.69
CA GLN A 209 18.42 34.91 38.02
C GLN A 209 17.18 34.06 37.68
N VAL A 210 16.07 34.71 37.30
CA VAL A 210 14.79 34.04 37.00
C VAL A 210 14.93 33.12 35.80
N GLU A 211 15.53 33.64 34.72
CA GLU A 211 15.77 32.92 33.47
C GLU A 211 16.70 31.73 33.71
N ARG A 212 17.68 31.86 34.62
CA ARG A 212 18.54 30.76 35.00
C ARG A 212 17.80 29.69 35.82
N ARG A 213 16.90 30.04 36.74
CA ARG A 213 16.04 29.06 37.41
C ARG A 213 15.12 28.32 36.44
N ASN A 214 14.60 29.03 35.44
CA ASN A 214 13.86 28.39 34.34
C ASN A 214 14.75 27.42 33.56
N GLN A 215 16.00 27.79 33.23
CA GLN A 215 16.96 26.91 32.56
C GLN A 215 17.29 25.67 33.39
N ASP A 216 17.60 25.84 34.68
CA ASP A 216 17.86 24.72 35.60
C ASP A 216 16.67 23.74 35.64
N PHE A 217 15.42 24.25 35.71
CA PHE A 217 14.21 23.41 35.64
C PHE A 217 14.13 22.56 34.36
N HIS A 218 14.32 23.16 33.18
CA HIS A 218 14.28 22.42 31.92
C HIS A 218 15.44 21.44 31.80
N GLU A 219 16.61 21.80 32.30
CA GLU A 219 17.78 20.91 32.28
C GLU A 219 17.58 19.69 33.20
N ILE A 220 17.00 19.88 34.39
CA ILE A 220 16.58 18.78 35.27
C ILE A 220 15.56 17.89 34.55
N CYS A 221 14.51 18.45 33.94
CA CYS A 221 13.50 17.70 33.18
C CYS A 221 14.09 16.91 32.00
N ARG A 222 15.16 17.42 31.38
CA ARG A 222 15.85 16.79 30.24
C ARG A 222 16.85 15.71 30.66
N ARG A 223 17.45 15.82 31.85
CA ARG A 223 18.55 14.96 32.30
C ARG A 223 18.11 13.84 33.23
N LEU A 224 17.11 14.06 34.09
CA LEU A 224 16.61 13.00 34.98
C LEU A 224 16.01 11.86 34.16
N THR A 225 16.68 10.70 34.22
CA THR A 225 16.42 9.55 33.35
C THR A 225 16.59 8.28 34.16
N PHE A 226 15.50 7.57 34.44
CA PHE A 226 15.49 6.43 35.34
C PHE A 226 15.52 5.11 34.55
N THR A 227 16.68 4.49 34.44
CA THR A 227 16.83 3.13 33.91
C THR A 227 16.62 2.09 35.01
N ALA A 228 15.82 1.07 34.74
CA ALA A 228 15.78 -0.12 35.59
C ALA A 228 17.14 -0.83 35.57
N ARG A 229 17.62 -1.31 36.72
CA ARG A 229 18.88 -2.06 36.79
C ARG A 229 18.69 -3.42 36.14
N ALA A 230 19.55 -3.76 35.17
CA ALA A 230 19.55 -5.08 34.53
C ALA A 230 19.93 -6.23 35.48
N ASP A 231 20.47 -5.91 36.66
CA ASP A 231 21.00 -6.86 37.66
C ASP A 231 19.94 -7.76 38.31
N ALA A 232 18.64 -7.52 38.08
CA ALA A 232 17.54 -8.27 38.71
C ALA A 232 17.16 -9.58 37.99
N VAL A 233 17.79 -9.92 36.86
CA VAL A 233 17.39 -11.08 36.01
C VAL A 233 18.21 -12.35 36.29
N ASN A 234 19.26 -12.31 37.14
CA ASN A 234 20.06 -13.48 37.51
C ASN A 234 20.15 -13.65 39.04
N MET A 235 19.05 -14.09 39.65
CA MET A 235 19.01 -14.56 41.06
C MET A 235 18.12 -15.81 41.22
N GLU A 236 18.25 -16.76 40.28
CA GLU A 236 17.90 -18.16 40.53
C GLU A 236 19.09 -19.08 40.18
N SER A 237 19.38 -20.03 41.07
CA SER A 237 20.37 -21.12 40.91
C SER A 237 21.88 -20.77 40.87
N THR A 238 22.42 -20.26 41.99
CA THR A 238 23.81 -20.61 42.39
C THR A 238 23.80 -21.39 43.70
N ASN A 239 23.90 -22.70 43.58
CA ASN A 239 23.97 -23.64 44.70
C ASN A 239 25.43 -23.76 45.17
N GLU A 240 25.98 -22.73 45.82
CA GLU A 240 27.30 -22.78 46.47
C GLU A 240 27.18 -23.06 47.98
N PRO A 241 28.09 -23.86 48.58
CA PRO A 241 28.05 -24.15 50.01
C PRO A 241 28.43 -22.92 50.85
N LEU A 242 27.66 -22.67 51.92
CA LEU A 242 28.00 -21.66 52.93
C LEU A 242 29.40 -21.94 53.55
N PRO A 243 30.28 -20.91 53.68
CA PRO A 243 31.52 -21.06 54.42
C PRO A 243 31.23 -21.29 55.92
N PRO A 244 32.09 -22.04 56.64
CA PRO A 244 31.83 -22.42 58.02
C PRO A 244 31.84 -21.20 58.96
N VAL A 245 30.81 -21.12 59.80
CA VAL A 245 30.68 -20.10 60.85
C VAL A 245 31.80 -20.27 61.88
N LEU A 246 32.72 -19.31 61.94
CA LEU A 246 33.65 -19.17 63.06
C LEU A 246 32.95 -18.45 64.23
N PRO A 247 33.09 -18.93 65.48
CA PRO A 247 32.43 -18.33 66.64
C PRO A 247 33.05 -16.98 67.03
N PRO A 248 32.27 -16.07 67.64
CA PRO A 248 32.73 -14.71 67.94
C PRO A 248 33.76 -14.67 69.07
N VAL A 249 34.87 -13.98 68.84
CA VAL A 249 35.86 -13.64 69.87
C VAL A 249 35.41 -12.38 70.63
N LEU A 250 35.12 -12.54 71.92
CA LEU A 250 34.82 -11.43 72.83
C LEU A 250 36.11 -10.72 73.26
N PRO A 251 36.16 -9.37 73.29
CA PRO A 251 37.12 -8.64 74.10
C PRO A 251 36.75 -8.78 75.59
N ALA A 252 37.72 -9.15 76.43
CA ALA A 252 37.56 -9.21 77.88
C ALA A 252 37.91 -7.87 78.55
N GLY A 253 37.27 -7.54 79.67
CA GLY A 253 37.85 -6.60 80.64
C GLY A 253 36.90 -5.75 81.49
N LEU A 254 36.50 -6.28 82.66
CA LEU A 254 36.18 -5.58 83.92
C LEU A 254 34.95 -4.61 83.92
N SER A 255 34.15 -4.45 84.98
CA SER A 255 33.83 -5.23 86.20
C SER A 255 32.50 -4.65 86.79
N PRO A 256 31.77 -5.37 87.67
CA PRO A 256 30.33 -5.12 87.94
C PRO A 256 30.01 -4.27 89.19
N LEU A 257 28.72 -4.27 89.59
CA LEU A 257 28.01 -3.63 90.75
C LEU A 257 27.19 -2.39 90.32
N GLU A 258 25.91 -2.16 90.68
CA GLU A 258 24.95 -2.85 91.57
C GLU A 258 23.48 -2.48 91.20
N ILE A 259 22.51 -3.34 91.54
CA ILE A 259 21.04 -3.10 91.57
C ILE A 259 20.57 -3.83 92.84
N PRO A 260 19.84 -3.23 93.82
CA PRO A 260 18.38 -3.01 93.67
C PRO A 260 17.67 -1.93 94.54
N GLY A 261 16.38 -1.69 94.20
CA GLY A 261 15.35 -1.06 95.07
C GLY A 261 14.89 0.34 94.60
N GLY A 262 13.62 0.74 94.74
CA GLY A 262 12.42 0.00 95.20
C GLY A 262 11.25 0.95 95.54
N SER A 263 10.02 0.57 95.16
CA SER A 263 8.69 1.05 95.59
C SER A 263 8.31 2.55 95.61
N GLU A 264 7.20 2.86 94.91
CA GLU A 264 5.99 3.60 95.35
C GLU A 264 6.09 4.90 96.18
N ALA A 265 5.43 5.98 95.69
CA ALA A 265 4.17 6.48 96.28
C ALA A 265 3.62 7.73 95.54
N VAL A 266 2.29 7.89 95.52
CA VAL A 266 1.54 9.08 95.06
C VAL A 266 1.09 9.88 96.30
N PRO A 267 0.91 11.22 96.22
CA PRO A 267 -0.45 11.74 96.46
C PRO A 267 -0.85 12.98 95.61
N ASP A 268 -2.16 13.18 95.50
CA ASP A 268 -2.86 14.30 94.84
C ASP A 268 -2.70 15.68 95.52
N SER A 269 -2.97 16.77 94.79
CA SER A 269 -4.22 17.56 94.99
C SER A 269 -4.37 18.83 94.11
N ALA A 270 -5.63 19.13 93.83
CA ALA A 270 -6.21 20.14 92.93
C ALA A 270 -5.91 21.63 93.24
N VAL A 271 -6.32 22.53 92.32
CA VAL A 271 -7.31 23.64 92.54
C VAL A 271 -7.64 24.35 91.20
N SER A 272 -8.70 25.18 91.20
CA SER A 272 -9.56 25.61 90.10
C SER A 272 -9.21 26.88 89.29
N ASP A 273 -9.89 26.98 88.13
CA ASP A 273 -10.26 28.15 87.30
C ASP A 273 -10.90 29.32 88.14
N PRO A 274 -11.07 30.60 87.66
CA PRO A 274 -12.04 30.91 86.58
C PRO A 274 -11.84 32.18 85.67
N THR A 275 -12.37 32.08 84.44
CA THR A 275 -13.14 33.11 83.65
C THR A 275 -12.54 34.42 83.08
N ILE A 276 -12.94 34.71 81.83
CA ILE A 276 -13.02 36.04 81.17
C ILE A 276 -14.33 36.10 80.35
N PRO A 277 -15.01 37.26 80.25
CA PRO A 277 -15.98 37.50 79.18
C PRO A 277 -15.72 38.79 78.36
N THR A 278 -16.00 38.72 77.04
CA THR A 278 -16.52 39.79 76.13
C THR A 278 -15.77 41.14 76.02
N GLY A 279 -15.62 41.81 74.88
CA GLY A 279 -16.18 41.69 73.51
C GLY A 279 -16.23 43.12 72.88
N LEU A 280 -16.53 43.28 71.58
CA LEU A 280 -17.19 44.45 70.91
C LEU A 280 -17.03 44.38 69.35
N PRO A 281 -17.81 45.14 68.53
CA PRO A 281 -18.03 44.87 67.11
C PRO A 281 -17.78 46.05 66.11
N GLU A 282 -17.96 45.77 64.81
CA GLU A 282 -18.62 46.59 63.73
C GLU A 282 -18.09 48.02 63.33
N ILE A 283 -17.78 48.28 62.02
CA ILE A 283 -18.55 49.07 60.98
C ILE A 283 -18.22 50.60 61.01
N ASP A 284 -18.20 51.45 59.95
CA ASP A 284 -18.64 51.48 58.51
C ASP A 284 -17.50 52.08 57.59
N PRO A 285 -17.67 52.56 56.31
CA PRO A 285 -16.57 52.76 55.33
C PRO A 285 -16.52 54.16 54.64
N ASP A 286 -16.61 54.20 53.28
CA ASP A 286 -16.48 55.34 52.32
C ASP A 286 -15.05 55.89 52.04
N THR A 287 -14.71 56.43 50.85
CA THR A 287 -15.47 56.74 49.60
C THR A 287 -14.61 56.61 48.31
N SER A 288 -15.23 56.78 47.14
CA SER A 288 -14.70 56.66 45.75
C SER A 288 -14.14 57.95 45.08
N ALA A 289 -13.23 57.81 44.09
CA ALA A 289 -13.16 58.53 42.78
C ALA A 289 -11.83 58.16 42.05
N VAL A 290 -11.80 57.55 40.85
CA VAL A 290 -12.00 58.10 39.48
C VAL A 290 -11.01 59.21 39.08
N ASP A 291 -10.09 58.91 38.14
CA ASP A 291 -9.94 59.70 36.89
C ASP A 291 -9.14 58.96 35.79
N SER A 292 -9.16 59.49 34.56
CA SER A 292 -8.70 58.84 33.31
C SER A 292 -7.76 59.74 32.46
N ALA A 293 -6.79 59.15 31.76
CA ALA A 293 -6.04 59.82 30.68
C ALA A 293 -5.37 58.83 29.70
N ALA A 294 -5.11 59.30 28.48
CA ALA A 294 -4.84 58.52 27.26
C ALA A 294 -3.32 58.22 26.99
N PRO A 295 -2.96 57.38 26.00
CA PRO A 295 -1.62 56.81 25.87
C PRO A 295 -0.66 57.63 24.99
N VAL A 296 0.65 57.41 25.18
CA VAL A 296 1.73 58.01 24.36
C VAL A 296 2.48 56.90 23.61
N THR A 297 2.53 57.00 22.29
CA THR A 297 3.33 56.15 21.39
C THR A 297 4.79 56.57 21.34
N ALA A 298 5.74 55.63 21.44
CA ALA A 298 7.15 55.88 21.14
C ALA A 298 7.84 54.67 20.47
N THR A 299 8.10 54.82 19.17
CA THR A 299 9.30 54.37 18.40
C THR A 299 10.10 53.15 18.85
N ALA A 300 10.21 52.16 17.94
CA ALA A 300 11.11 51.02 18.06
C ALA A 300 12.59 51.36 17.72
N PRO A 301 13.57 50.70 18.37
CA PRO A 301 14.95 50.64 17.91
C PRO A 301 15.40 49.21 17.49
N VAL A 302 15.99 49.15 16.29
CA VAL A 302 17.09 48.29 15.80
C VAL A 302 17.33 46.91 16.47
N ALA A 303 17.23 45.84 15.67
CA ALA A 303 17.50 44.47 16.09
C ALA A 303 19.01 44.09 16.13
N PRO A 304 19.49 43.41 17.18
CA PRO A 304 20.72 42.63 17.18
C PRO A 304 20.51 41.19 16.63
N PRO A 305 21.57 40.44 16.27
CA PRO A 305 21.45 39.25 15.42
C PRO A 305 20.84 38.01 16.09
N ASN A 306 20.23 37.16 15.26
CA ASN A 306 19.51 35.94 15.62
C ASN A 306 20.29 34.99 16.55
N PRO A 307 19.78 34.67 17.76
CA PRO A 307 20.08 33.41 18.40
C PRO A 307 19.34 32.27 17.67
N THR A 308 19.99 31.12 17.52
CA THR A 308 19.42 29.92 16.90
C THR A 308 18.14 29.46 17.61
N SER A 309 17.09 29.21 16.84
CA SER A 309 15.78 28.79 17.34
C SER A 309 15.79 27.36 17.89
N THR A 310 16.15 27.20 19.16
CA THR A 310 15.68 26.05 19.96
C THR A 310 14.24 26.30 20.37
N ALA A 311 13.29 25.76 19.59
CA ALA A 311 11.89 25.76 19.95
C ALA A 311 11.71 25.07 21.32
N ALA A 312 11.12 25.77 22.29
CA ALA A 312 10.93 25.25 23.63
C ALA A 312 9.86 24.14 23.61
N LEU A 313 10.31 22.89 23.74
CA LEU A 313 9.43 21.73 23.92
C LEU A 313 8.50 21.97 25.11
N THR A 314 7.19 21.96 24.87
CA THR A 314 6.21 22.12 25.94
C THR A 314 6.06 20.81 26.71
N VAL A 315 5.55 20.88 27.95
CA VAL A 315 5.20 19.68 28.73
C VAL A 315 4.16 18.81 27.99
N ALA A 316 3.32 19.42 27.12
CA ALA A 316 2.41 18.67 26.24
C ALA A 316 3.14 17.93 25.11
N ASP A 317 4.25 18.47 24.57
CA ASP A 317 5.07 17.79 23.56
C ASP A 317 5.86 16.62 24.14
N LEU A 318 6.25 16.72 25.42
CA LEU A 318 6.87 15.63 26.16
C LEU A 318 5.84 14.54 26.49
N ALA A 319 4.67 14.91 27.01
CA ALA A 319 3.58 13.96 27.31
C ALA A 319 3.06 13.22 26.06
N ARG A 320 3.07 13.86 24.88
CA ARG A 320 2.69 13.22 23.60
C ARG A 320 3.57 12.02 23.20
N ARG A 321 4.80 11.91 23.71
CA ARG A 321 5.71 10.79 23.41
C ARG A 321 5.28 9.44 24.01
N ARG A 322 4.34 9.46 24.96
CA ARG A 322 3.77 8.25 25.59
C ARG A 322 3.06 7.31 24.59
N ALA A 323 2.69 7.80 23.39
CA ALA A 323 1.89 7.06 22.41
C ALA A 323 2.68 6.17 21.42
N THR A 324 4.03 6.15 21.45
CA THR A 324 4.83 5.58 20.34
C THR A 324 5.91 4.56 20.74
N SER A 325 5.93 4.05 21.97
CA SER A 325 6.97 3.09 22.42
C SER A 325 6.40 1.70 22.74
N VAL A 326 6.41 0.82 21.74
CA VAL A 326 6.22 -0.63 21.90
C VAL A 326 7.54 -1.31 21.55
N THR A 327 8.33 -1.69 22.56
CA THR A 327 9.43 -2.65 22.39
C THR A 327 9.86 -3.21 23.76
N LEU A 328 9.94 -4.54 23.88
CA LEU A 328 10.42 -5.19 25.10
C LEU A 328 11.92 -4.93 25.29
N GLY A 329 12.25 -4.15 26.31
CA GLY A 329 13.59 -3.82 26.78
C GLY A 329 13.49 -2.87 27.96
N ALA A 330 14.52 -2.78 28.80
CA ALA A 330 14.54 -1.89 29.96
C ALA A 330 14.71 -0.42 29.51
N GLN A 331 13.62 0.17 28.99
CA GLN A 331 13.62 1.54 28.49
C GLN A 331 13.85 2.54 29.64
N PRO A 332 14.65 3.60 29.42
CA PRO A 332 14.76 4.69 30.37
C PRO A 332 13.42 5.43 30.53
N HIS A 333 12.94 5.55 31.76
CA HIS A 333 11.78 6.40 32.07
C HIS A 333 12.22 7.85 32.24
N ALA A 334 11.61 8.77 31.49
CA ALA A 334 11.72 10.20 31.70
C ALA A 334 10.77 10.67 32.81
N LEU A 335 10.95 11.91 33.30
CA LEU A 335 10.16 12.47 34.39
C LEU A 335 8.64 12.37 34.14
N PHE A 336 8.18 12.74 32.95
CA PHE A 336 6.75 12.82 32.60
C PHE A 336 6.13 11.50 32.11
N ASP A 337 6.87 10.38 32.15
CA ASP A 337 6.32 9.04 31.94
C ASP A 337 5.61 8.49 33.20
N HIS A 338 5.72 9.21 34.32
CA HIS A 338 5.12 8.85 35.60
C HIS A 338 3.69 9.43 35.72
N ASP A 339 2.82 8.73 36.46
CA ASP A 339 1.44 9.18 36.73
C ASP A 339 1.43 10.42 37.65
N TYR A 340 2.40 10.48 38.56
CA TYR A 340 2.48 11.47 39.62
C TYR A 340 3.91 11.97 39.74
N VAL A 341 4.11 13.28 39.59
CA VAL A 341 5.39 13.94 39.82
C VAL A 341 5.21 14.94 40.95
N ILE A 342 5.85 14.71 42.10
CA ILE A 342 5.97 15.74 43.15
C ILE A 342 7.32 16.43 42.96
N TRP A 343 7.33 17.76 42.94
CA TRP A 343 8.54 18.55 42.82
C TRP A 343 8.67 19.50 44.01
N MET A 344 9.71 19.28 44.81
CA MET A 344 10.01 20.09 45.99
C MET A 344 11.44 20.60 45.97
N GLY A 345 11.76 21.54 46.86
CA GLY A 345 13.13 21.98 47.05
C GLY A 345 13.25 23.45 47.45
N ASP A 346 14.49 23.95 47.42
CA ASP A 346 14.77 25.37 47.33
C ASP A 346 14.76 25.76 45.84
N LEU A 347 13.58 26.19 45.37
CA LEU A 347 13.39 26.66 44.00
C LEU A 347 13.94 28.08 43.79
N ASN A 348 14.34 28.77 44.86
CA ASN A 348 15.03 30.06 44.85
C ASN A 348 14.32 31.23 44.13
N TYR A 349 13.06 31.09 43.72
CA TYR A 349 12.26 32.20 43.19
C TYR A 349 11.95 33.22 44.29
N ARG A 350 11.92 34.50 43.89
CA ARG A 350 11.90 35.64 44.80
C ARG A 350 10.70 36.54 44.55
N ILE A 351 10.51 37.51 45.43
CA ILE A 351 9.47 38.54 45.31
C ILE A 351 10.17 39.87 44.97
N PRO A 352 9.96 40.47 43.78
CA PRO A 352 10.66 41.66 43.31
C PRO A 352 10.04 42.96 43.88
N LEU A 353 9.81 43.00 45.19
CA LEU A 353 9.35 44.16 45.93
C LEU A 353 10.43 44.62 46.93
N SER A 354 10.38 45.89 47.35
CA SER A 354 11.25 46.39 48.43
C SER A 354 10.95 45.66 49.74
N GLY A 355 11.99 45.36 50.54
CA GLY A 355 11.83 44.67 51.83
C GLY A 355 10.80 45.32 52.76
N ALA A 356 10.79 46.66 52.86
CA ALA A 356 9.80 47.41 53.64
C ALA A 356 8.35 47.11 53.22
N LYS A 357 8.04 47.20 51.92
CA LYS A 357 6.70 46.87 51.38
C LYS A 357 6.31 45.41 51.67
N ILE A 358 7.24 44.47 51.60
CA ILE A 358 6.95 43.07 51.96
C ILE A 358 6.60 42.97 53.44
N LEU A 359 7.42 43.55 54.34
CA LEU A 359 7.17 43.50 55.78
C LEU A 359 5.79 44.07 56.15
N THR A 360 5.39 45.21 55.59
CA THR A 360 4.03 45.77 55.77
C THR A 360 2.92 44.82 55.31
N LEU A 361 3.10 44.12 54.18
CA LEU A 361 2.15 43.12 53.70
C LEU A 361 2.13 41.86 54.59
N LEU A 362 3.25 41.50 55.23
CA LEU A 362 3.31 40.39 56.18
C LEU A 362 2.64 40.71 57.52
N GLU A 363 2.76 41.95 58.01
CA GLU A 363 2.03 42.46 59.18
C GLU A 363 0.50 42.36 58.97
N GLY A 364 0.02 42.76 57.80
CA GLY A 364 -1.38 42.60 57.38
C GLY A 364 -1.80 41.17 57.01
N LYS A 365 -0.87 40.19 57.00
CA LYS A 365 -1.07 38.81 56.51
C LYS A 365 -1.59 38.72 55.07
N GLU A 366 -1.26 39.70 54.23
CA GLU A 366 -1.69 39.83 52.83
C GLU A 366 -0.93 38.89 51.86
N TYR A 367 -0.82 37.62 52.25
CA TYR A 367 -0.06 36.61 51.51
C TYR A 367 -0.61 36.37 50.11
N LYS A 368 -1.92 36.56 49.89
CA LYS A 368 -2.57 36.40 48.59
C LYS A 368 -2.06 37.46 47.58
N TYR A 369 -2.10 38.73 47.97
CA TYR A 369 -1.59 39.82 47.12
C TYR A 369 -0.07 39.73 46.92
N LEU A 370 0.66 39.31 47.95
CA LEU A 370 2.10 39.10 47.85
C LEU A 370 2.48 37.96 46.86
N GLN A 371 1.61 36.96 46.68
CA GLN A 371 1.77 35.88 45.70
C GLN A 371 1.61 36.33 44.23
N ASP A 372 0.96 37.46 43.96
CA ASP A 372 0.84 38.01 42.59
C ASP A 372 2.19 38.53 42.06
N PHE A 373 3.12 38.86 42.97
CA PHE A 373 4.49 39.27 42.66
C PHE A 373 5.51 38.12 42.75
N ASP A 374 5.11 36.92 43.21
CA ASP A 374 6.02 35.77 43.31
C ASP A 374 6.52 35.34 41.92
N GLN A 375 7.84 35.34 41.73
CA GLN A 375 8.42 35.02 40.43
C GLN A 375 8.02 33.62 39.93
N LEU A 376 7.87 32.61 40.81
CA LEU A 376 7.46 31.27 40.36
C LEU A 376 6.03 31.27 39.82
N ASN A 377 5.09 31.93 40.52
CA ASN A 377 3.72 32.11 40.02
C ASN A 377 3.68 32.82 38.67
N ILE A 378 4.48 33.90 38.51
CA ILE A 378 4.60 34.62 37.23
C ILE A 378 5.18 33.72 36.13
N GLN A 379 6.22 32.92 36.40
CA GLN A 379 6.80 32.00 35.41
C GLN A 379 5.84 30.86 35.03
N LYS A 380 5.08 30.32 35.99
CA LYS A 380 4.02 29.31 35.76
C LYS A 380 2.90 29.89 34.87
N MET A 381 2.40 31.08 35.21
CA MET A 381 1.34 31.77 34.48
C MET A 381 1.76 32.08 33.03
N ASN A 382 2.99 32.58 32.84
CA ASN A 382 3.57 32.87 31.52
C ASN A 382 4.09 31.62 30.79
N ARG A 383 3.85 30.41 31.32
CA ARG A 383 4.28 29.11 30.77
C ARG A 383 5.79 29.01 30.49
N LYS A 384 6.61 29.72 31.27
CA LYS A 384 8.07 29.80 31.14
C LYS A 384 8.84 28.75 31.93
N ALA A 385 8.24 28.19 32.99
CA ALA A 385 8.74 27.03 33.73
C ALA A 385 7.58 26.41 34.52
N PHE A 386 7.70 25.15 34.95
CA PHE A 386 6.68 24.45 35.74
C PHE A 386 5.27 24.46 35.09
N THR A 387 5.19 24.51 33.76
CA THR A 387 3.94 24.55 33.01
C THR A 387 3.09 23.30 33.30
N GLY A 388 1.86 23.51 33.78
CA GLY A 388 0.95 22.42 34.18
C GLY A 388 1.15 21.91 35.61
N PHE A 389 2.23 22.28 36.31
CA PHE A 389 2.37 21.97 37.73
C PHE A 389 1.39 22.80 38.56
N ARG A 390 0.79 22.13 39.54
CA ARG A 390 -0.16 22.67 40.51
C ARG A 390 0.54 22.83 41.86
N GLU A 391 0.01 23.75 42.66
CA GLU A 391 0.51 24.09 43.99
C GLU A 391 -0.67 24.66 44.77
N ARG A 392 -0.86 24.24 46.02
CA ARG A 392 -1.90 24.82 46.89
C ARG A 392 -1.53 26.27 47.23
N GLY A 393 -2.52 27.16 47.23
CA GLY A 393 -2.31 28.57 47.56
C GLY A 393 -1.63 28.73 48.93
N ILE A 394 -0.56 29.52 48.97
CA ILE A 394 0.30 29.66 50.15
C ILE A 394 -0.43 30.51 51.20
N ARG A 395 -0.43 30.02 52.45
CA ARG A 395 -1.07 30.68 53.61
C ARG A 395 -0.10 30.92 54.77
N PHE A 396 1.20 30.79 54.51
CA PHE A 396 2.28 30.94 55.49
C PHE A 396 3.27 32.01 55.02
N PRO A 397 3.97 32.71 55.94
CA PRO A 397 4.89 33.79 55.57
C PRO A 397 6.12 33.27 54.79
N PRO A 398 6.83 34.14 54.05
CA PRO A 398 8.08 33.82 53.35
C PRO A 398 9.07 33.04 54.21
N THR A 399 9.63 31.96 53.66
CA THR A 399 10.47 30.99 54.38
C THR A 399 11.94 31.41 54.45
N TYR A 400 12.34 32.36 53.61
CA TYR A 400 13.68 32.94 53.52
C TYR A 400 13.58 34.48 53.59
N ARG A 401 14.55 35.24 54.10
CA ARG A 401 15.74 34.83 54.86
C ARG A 401 15.60 35.26 56.31
N PHE A 402 15.66 34.32 57.25
CA PHE A 402 15.61 34.60 58.68
C PHE A 402 17.00 34.88 59.27
N GLU A 403 17.02 35.62 60.38
CA GLU A 403 18.15 35.55 61.30
C GLU A 403 18.20 34.15 61.92
N ILE A 404 19.35 33.48 61.88
CA ILE A 404 19.55 32.18 62.53
C ILE A 404 19.29 32.34 64.04
N GLY A 405 18.51 31.42 64.62
CA GLY A 405 18.02 31.55 65.99
C GLY A 405 16.71 32.34 66.15
N SER A 406 16.13 32.88 65.07
CA SER A 406 14.87 33.65 65.11
C SER A 406 13.73 32.95 64.36
N HIS A 407 12.50 33.07 64.87
CA HIS A 407 11.26 32.63 64.22
C HIS A 407 10.46 33.77 63.59
N HIS A 408 10.78 35.04 63.91
CA HIS A 408 10.00 36.21 63.50
C HIS A 408 10.82 37.34 62.84
N ARG A 409 12.17 37.29 62.88
CA ARG A 409 13.02 38.33 62.28
C ARG A 409 13.67 37.86 60.98
N TYR A 410 13.43 38.63 59.93
CA TYR A 410 14.12 38.50 58.65
C TYR A 410 15.47 39.24 58.68
N ASP A 411 16.49 38.70 58.01
CA ASP A 411 17.78 39.37 57.82
C ASP A 411 17.60 40.61 56.92
N PRO A 412 17.82 41.85 57.42
CA PRO A 412 17.58 43.06 56.64
C PRO A 412 18.47 43.20 55.39
N LYS A 413 19.52 42.38 55.26
CA LYS A 413 20.38 42.33 54.06
C LYS A 413 19.73 41.61 52.87
N ARG A 414 18.58 40.96 53.07
CA ARG A 414 17.86 40.19 52.04
C ARG A 414 16.35 40.46 52.09
N VAL A 415 15.75 40.58 50.92
CA VAL A 415 14.29 40.68 50.75
C VAL A 415 13.67 39.30 51.04
N PRO A 416 12.59 39.21 51.85
CA PRO A 416 11.93 37.94 52.12
C PRO A 416 11.35 37.30 50.85
N ALA A 417 11.36 35.96 50.78
CA ALA A 417 10.88 35.19 49.64
C ALA A 417 10.38 33.78 50.03
N TRP A 418 9.44 33.24 49.26
CA TRP A 418 9.08 31.81 49.28
C TRP A 418 10.00 31.03 48.35
N CYS A 419 11.24 30.82 48.81
CA CYS A 419 12.25 30.02 48.12
C CYS A 419 11.90 28.52 48.15
N ASP A 420 11.43 28.04 49.30
CA ASP A 420 11.14 26.64 49.59
C ASP A 420 9.71 26.30 49.17
N ARG A 421 9.53 25.35 48.23
CA ARG A 421 8.21 25.07 47.60
C ARG A 421 7.96 23.58 47.44
N VAL A 422 6.68 23.20 47.35
CA VAL A 422 6.22 21.85 46.98
C VAL A 422 5.08 21.95 45.97
N LEU A 423 5.35 21.51 44.74
CA LEU A 423 4.43 21.46 43.60
C LEU A 423 4.17 20.01 43.20
N TRP A 424 3.16 19.78 42.36
CA TRP A 424 2.86 18.48 41.80
C TRP A 424 2.32 18.55 40.38
N TRP A 425 2.48 17.48 39.62
CA TRP A 425 1.93 17.30 38.27
C TRP A 425 1.35 15.88 38.13
N SER A 426 0.25 15.76 37.40
CA SER A 426 -0.37 14.50 37.01
C SER A 426 -1.27 14.73 35.79
N PRO A 427 -1.34 13.80 34.81
CA PRO A 427 -2.23 13.92 33.67
C PRO A 427 -3.71 13.73 34.05
N TYR A 428 -4.01 13.12 35.19
CA TYR A 428 -5.38 12.80 35.64
C TYR A 428 -6.05 13.93 36.45
N GLY A 429 -5.38 15.08 36.62
CA GLY A 429 -5.96 16.24 37.30
C GLY A 429 -6.05 16.12 38.83
N THR A 430 -7.01 16.83 39.43
CA THR A 430 -7.14 17.01 40.90
C THR A 430 -7.89 15.92 41.62
N ASP A 431 -8.64 15.08 40.91
CA ASP A 431 -9.44 14.02 41.54
C ASP A 431 -8.53 12.89 42.05
N TYR A 432 -7.41 12.69 41.34
CA TYR A 432 -6.37 11.72 41.65
C TYR A 432 -5.28 12.25 42.59
N VAL A 433 -5.07 13.57 42.67
CA VAL A 433 -4.08 14.17 43.59
C VAL A 433 -4.67 15.37 44.32
N ALA A 434 -4.76 15.28 45.64
CA ALA A 434 -5.15 16.40 46.51
C ALA A 434 -4.04 16.74 47.50
N GLN A 435 -3.59 18.00 47.50
CA GLN A 435 -2.62 18.53 48.47
C GLN A 435 -3.36 18.91 49.76
N LEU A 436 -3.45 17.97 50.71
CA LEU A 436 -4.26 18.04 51.94
C LEU A 436 -3.73 19.08 52.94
N THR A 437 -2.42 19.25 53.06
CA THR A 437 -1.77 20.28 53.89
C THR A 437 -0.65 20.96 53.09
N TYR A 438 -0.34 22.22 53.40
CA TYR A 438 0.83 22.93 52.87
C TYR A 438 1.21 24.07 53.82
N GLN A 439 2.31 23.92 54.55
CA GLN A 439 2.66 24.79 55.67
C GLN A 439 4.17 24.92 55.87
N SER A 440 4.61 26.02 56.49
CA SER A 440 5.99 26.21 56.95
C SER A 440 6.10 26.06 58.46
N HIS A 441 7.32 25.82 58.94
CA HIS A 441 7.60 25.41 60.31
C HIS A 441 8.55 26.40 61.01
N PRO A 442 8.06 27.60 61.37
CA PRO A 442 8.90 28.69 61.88
C PRO A 442 9.55 28.41 63.24
N ALA A 443 9.05 27.43 64.00
CA ALA A 443 9.61 26.98 65.27
C ALA A 443 11.03 26.39 65.14
N LEU A 444 11.46 26.02 63.93
CA LEU A 444 12.78 25.45 63.67
C LEU A 444 13.78 26.56 63.30
N LEU A 445 14.86 26.68 64.08
CA LEU A 445 15.67 27.90 64.16
C LEU A 445 17.11 27.79 63.64
N ILE A 446 17.63 26.58 63.42
CA ILE A 446 19.05 26.36 63.07
C ILE A 446 19.46 26.93 61.71
N SER A 447 18.51 27.11 60.78
CA SER A 447 18.74 27.62 59.43
C SER A 447 18.10 29.00 59.25
N ASP A 448 18.62 29.76 58.27
CA ASP A 448 18.03 30.99 57.75
C ASP A 448 16.87 30.73 56.76
N HIS A 449 16.59 29.45 56.45
CA HIS A 449 15.33 28.97 55.87
C HIS A 449 14.46 28.26 56.90
N LYS A 450 13.13 28.34 56.73
CA LYS A 450 12.16 27.53 57.48
C LYS A 450 11.73 26.30 56.68
N PRO A 451 11.67 25.10 57.30
CA PRO A 451 11.19 23.91 56.61
C PRO A 451 9.75 24.10 56.15
N VAL A 452 9.42 23.45 55.04
CA VAL A 452 8.06 23.38 54.47
C VAL A 452 7.63 21.92 54.45
N SER A 453 6.36 21.65 54.71
CA SER A 453 5.77 20.31 54.53
C SER A 453 4.46 20.37 53.75
N SER A 454 4.13 19.23 53.13
CA SER A 454 2.93 19.03 52.33
C SER A 454 2.50 17.57 52.40
N LEU A 455 1.28 17.32 52.88
CA LEU A 455 0.63 16.02 52.83
C LEU A 455 -0.23 15.90 51.57
N PHE A 456 -0.07 14.81 50.82
CA PHE A 456 -0.87 14.51 49.64
C PHE A 456 -1.77 13.29 49.85
N ARG A 457 -2.98 13.33 49.30
CA ARG A 457 -3.78 12.14 48.94
C ARG A 457 -3.52 11.83 47.47
N ILE A 458 -3.04 10.64 47.16
CA ILE A 458 -2.79 10.18 45.78
C ILE A 458 -3.58 8.90 45.51
N ARG A 459 -4.38 8.89 44.45
CA ARG A 459 -5.17 7.72 44.03
C ARG A 459 -4.34 6.80 43.15
N THR A 460 -3.91 5.67 43.70
CA THR A 460 -3.10 4.67 43.01
C THR A 460 -3.96 3.55 42.40
N ARG A 461 -3.51 2.96 41.29
CA ARG A 461 -4.15 1.79 40.66
C ARG A 461 -3.62 0.48 41.23
N ALA A 462 -4.50 -0.51 41.35
CA ALA A 462 -4.17 -1.93 41.51
C ALA A 462 -4.81 -2.71 40.37
N ILE A 463 -4.01 -3.26 39.47
CA ILE A 463 -4.48 -3.96 38.28
C ILE A 463 -4.64 -5.44 38.60
N ARG A 464 -5.87 -5.95 38.50
CA ARG A 464 -6.20 -7.38 38.62
C ARG A 464 -5.75 -8.11 37.34
N ARG A 465 -4.47 -8.48 37.30
CA ARG A 465 -3.79 -9.04 36.12
C ARG A 465 -4.49 -10.23 35.47
N ALA A 466 -5.17 -11.07 36.25
CA ALA A 466 -5.96 -12.19 35.73
C ALA A 466 -7.16 -11.72 34.88
N GLU A 467 -7.93 -10.75 35.37
CA GLU A 467 -9.07 -10.17 34.64
C GLU A 467 -8.60 -9.35 33.43
N GLN A 468 -7.51 -8.59 33.59
CA GLN A 468 -6.85 -7.88 32.49
C GLN A 468 -6.48 -8.85 31.35
N ALA A 469 -5.91 -10.02 31.67
CA ALA A 469 -5.57 -11.03 30.68
C ALA A 469 -6.80 -11.65 30.02
N VAL A 470 -7.88 -11.91 30.77
CA VAL A 470 -9.14 -12.43 30.22
C VAL A 470 -9.75 -11.46 29.20
N ILE A 471 -9.81 -10.17 29.53
CA ILE A 471 -10.34 -9.12 28.65
C ILE A 471 -9.44 -8.94 27.41
N HIS A 472 -8.13 -8.92 27.58
CA HIS A 472 -7.19 -8.86 26.46
C HIS A 472 -7.35 -10.06 25.51
N SER A 473 -7.50 -11.28 26.05
CA SER A 473 -7.79 -12.48 25.25
C SER A 473 -9.20 -12.51 24.67
N GLN A 474 -10.16 -11.73 25.16
CA GLN A 474 -11.46 -11.53 24.50
C GLN A 474 -11.30 -10.59 23.31
N LEU A 475 -10.67 -9.43 23.49
CA LEU A 475 -10.39 -8.45 22.43
C LEU A 475 -9.61 -9.03 21.25
N LEU A 476 -8.58 -9.86 21.51
CA LEU A 476 -7.86 -10.57 20.46
C LEU A 476 -8.78 -11.48 19.64
N ARG A 477 -9.68 -12.23 20.29
CA ARG A 477 -10.65 -13.10 19.60
C ARG A 477 -11.74 -12.33 18.86
N GLU A 478 -12.14 -11.17 19.37
CA GLU A 478 -13.04 -10.23 18.68
C GLU A 478 -12.38 -9.68 17.40
N LEU A 479 -11.11 -9.30 17.48
CA LEU A 479 -10.31 -8.82 16.33
C LEU A 479 -10.06 -9.93 15.29
N ASP A 480 -9.59 -11.10 15.71
CA ASP A 480 -9.38 -12.26 14.83
C ASP A 480 -10.69 -12.65 14.11
N LYS A 481 -11.83 -12.59 14.81
CA LYS A 481 -13.13 -12.84 14.21
C LYS A 481 -13.47 -11.77 13.17
N PHE A 482 -13.30 -10.49 13.49
CA PHE A 482 -13.56 -9.39 12.57
C PHE A 482 -12.71 -9.49 11.29
N GLU A 483 -11.41 -9.79 11.42
CA GLU A 483 -10.51 -9.99 10.27
C GLU A 483 -10.96 -11.13 9.36
N ASN A 484 -11.40 -12.26 9.95
CA ASN A 484 -11.93 -13.39 9.17
C ASN A 484 -13.28 -13.04 8.50
N GLU A 485 -14.14 -12.27 9.16
CA GLU A 485 -15.42 -11.79 8.59
C GLU A 485 -15.22 -10.74 7.48
N CYS A 486 -14.11 -10.00 7.50
CA CYS A 486 -13.72 -9.01 6.50
C CYS A 486 -12.86 -9.58 5.35
N LYS A 487 -12.62 -10.89 5.26
CA LYS A 487 -11.84 -11.47 4.16
C LYS A 487 -12.65 -11.54 2.85
N PRO A 488 -12.14 -10.98 1.72
CA PRO A 488 -12.80 -11.07 0.42
C PRO A 488 -13.08 -12.53 0.02
N THR A 489 -14.36 -12.85 -0.17
CA THR A 489 -14.83 -14.23 -0.40
C THR A 489 -15.92 -14.22 -1.47
N ALA A 490 -15.78 -15.09 -2.47
CA ALA A 490 -16.74 -15.22 -3.55
C ALA A 490 -17.02 -16.69 -3.88
N LYS A 491 -17.97 -16.92 -4.78
CA LYS A 491 -18.31 -18.22 -5.33
C LYS A 491 -18.44 -18.10 -6.86
N LEU A 492 -17.86 -19.05 -7.59
CA LEU A 492 -18.12 -19.23 -9.01
C LEU A 492 -19.29 -20.22 -9.21
N SER A 493 -20.08 -20.01 -10.27
CA SER A 493 -21.11 -20.97 -10.68
C SER A 493 -20.51 -22.25 -11.24
N ASP A 494 -19.39 -22.13 -11.95
CA ASP A 494 -18.65 -23.24 -12.57
C ASP A 494 -17.15 -22.92 -12.60
N THR A 495 -16.33 -23.96 -12.73
CA THR A 495 -14.88 -23.91 -12.91
C THR A 495 -14.39 -24.74 -14.11
N GLN A 496 -15.29 -25.45 -14.81
CA GLN A 496 -14.96 -26.25 -15.99
C GLN A 496 -15.84 -25.83 -17.16
N LEU A 497 -15.24 -25.19 -18.17
CA LEU A 497 -15.97 -24.69 -19.33
C LEU A 497 -15.69 -25.55 -20.56
N ASP A 498 -16.70 -26.34 -20.96
CA ASP A 498 -16.69 -27.07 -22.22
C ASP A 498 -17.46 -26.29 -23.30
N PHE A 499 -16.74 -25.94 -24.37
CA PHE A 499 -17.27 -25.22 -25.52
C PHE A 499 -17.89 -26.16 -26.57
N GLY A 500 -17.63 -27.47 -26.49
CA GLY A 500 -18.06 -28.45 -27.50
C GLY A 500 -17.34 -28.24 -28.84
N PRO A 501 -17.99 -28.51 -29.99
CA PRO A 501 -17.39 -28.29 -31.30
C PRO A 501 -17.19 -26.79 -31.58
N VAL A 502 -15.97 -26.41 -31.92
CA VAL A 502 -15.57 -25.05 -32.30
C VAL A 502 -15.12 -25.06 -33.76
N GLU A 503 -15.73 -24.20 -34.57
CA GLU A 503 -15.41 -24.02 -35.99
C GLU A 503 -14.58 -22.76 -36.21
N TYR A 504 -13.82 -22.74 -37.30
CA TYR A 504 -13.08 -21.57 -37.76
C TYR A 504 -14.00 -20.35 -38.00
N GLU A 505 -13.56 -19.17 -37.56
CA GLU A 505 -14.29 -17.87 -37.57
C GLU A 505 -15.66 -17.84 -36.89
N LYS A 506 -16.08 -18.93 -36.21
CA LYS A 506 -17.37 -19.03 -35.52
C LYS A 506 -17.17 -18.84 -34.03
N SER A 507 -17.72 -17.76 -33.47
CA SER A 507 -17.65 -17.51 -32.04
C SER A 507 -18.53 -18.48 -31.24
N VAL A 508 -17.99 -19.04 -30.16
CA VAL A 508 -18.74 -19.84 -29.19
C VAL A 508 -18.52 -19.23 -27.81
N THR A 509 -19.61 -18.89 -27.12
CA THR A 509 -19.56 -18.24 -25.79
C THR A 509 -20.11 -19.15 -24.69
N ARG A 510 -19.45 -19.10 -23.53
CA ARG A 510 -19.86 -19.68 -22.25
C ARG A 510 -19.78 -18.61 -21.15
N THR A 511 -20.45 -18.83 -20.03
CA THR A 511 -20.56 -17.85 -18.94
C THR A 511 -20.32 -18.48 -17.58
N VAL A 512 -19.55 -17.79 -16.72
CA VAL A 512 -19.44 -18.09 -15.28
C VAL A 512 -19.97 -16.91 -14.49
N THR A 513 -20.84 -17.17 -13.52
CA THR A 513 -21.26 -16.15 -12.55
C THR A 513 -20.31 -16.13 -11.36
N LEU A 514 -19.74 -14.97 -11.04
CA LEU A 514 -19.00 -14.70 -9.82
C LEU A 514 -19.93 -13.96 -8.83
N GLN A 515 -20.26 -14.61 -7.72
CA GLN A 515 -21.09 -14.05 -6.65
C GLN A 515 -20.22 -13.68 -5.44
N ASN A 516 -20.34 -12.46 -4.92
CA ASN A 516 -19.69 -12.09 -3.66
C ASN A 516 -20.53 -12.62 -2.48
N THR A 517 -19.95 -13.54 -1.73
CA THR A 517 -20.57 -14.18 -0.56
C THR A 517 -19.94 -13.71 0.76
N GLY A 518 -19.00 -12.77 0.72
CA GLY A 518 -18.37 -12.13 1.88
C GLY A 518 -19.12 -10.88 2.34
N ARG A 519 -18.56 -10.19 3.34
CA ARG A 519 -19.10 -8.93 3.87
C ARG A 519 -18.46 -7.66 3.31
N VAL A 520 -17.36 -7.80 2.56
CA VAL A 520 -16.60 -6.69 1.97
C VAL A 520 -16.68 -6.74 0.44
N PRO A 521 -16.50 -5.61 -0.29
CA PRO A 521 -16.35 -5.62 -1.73
C PRO A 521 -15.25 -6.59 -2.18
N VAL A 522 -15.52 -7.35 -3.23
CA VAL A 522 -14.56 -8.28 -3.84
C VAL A 522 -14.07 -7.65 -5.14
N GLN A 523 -12.76 -7.35 -5.22
CA GLN A 523 -12.09 -7.02 -6.47
C GLN A 523 -11.49 -8.28 -7.07
N PHE A 524 -11.72 -8.53 -8.36
CA PHE A 524 -11.18 -9.67 -9.08
C PHE A 524 -10.43 -9.23 -10.35
N ARG A 525 -9.44 -10.04 -10.74
CA ARG A 525 -8.74 -9.92 -12.01
C ARG A 525 -8.22 -11.27 -12.47
N PHE A 526 -8.19 -11.50 -13.78
CA PHE A 526 -7.39 -12.59 -14.33
C PHE A 526 -5.90 -12.22 -14.31
N ILE A 527 -5.04 -13.19 -13.96
CA ILE A 527 -3.59 -13.00 -13.90
C ILE A 527 -2.87 -14.00 -14.81
N PRO A 528 -1.70 -13.64 -15.38
CA PRO A 528 -0.87 -14.57 -16.14
C PRO A 528 -0.46 -15.79 -15.32
N LYS A 529 -0.26 -16.91 -16.03
CA LYS A 529 0.36 -18.12 -15.48
C LYS A 529 1.85 -17.86 -15.23
N LEU A 530 2.50 -18.74 -14.46
CA LEU A 530 3.96 -18.71 -14.38
C LEU A 530 4.54 -18.85 -15.80
N ASP A 531 5.52 -18.01 -16.13
CA ASP A 531 6.21 -17.93 -17.43
C ASP A 531 5.41 -17.35 -18.63
N ASP A 532 4.10 -17.10 -18.50
CA ASP A 532 3.29 -16.45 -19.54
C ASP A 532 3.21 -14.92 -19.37
N THR A 533 3.11 -14.17 -20.48
CA THR A 533 2.87 -12.70 -20.46
C THR A 533 1.39 -12.35 -20.41
N GLU A 534 0.55 -13.14 -21.06
CA GLU A 534 -0.91 -12.98 -21.14
C GLU A 534 -1.62 -13.99 -20.24
N PHE A 535 -2.84 -13.67 -19.79
CA PHE A 535 -3.59 -14.57 -18.92
C PHE A 535 -4.33 -15.69 -19.67
N CYS A 536 -4.65 -15.51 -20.95
CA CYS A 536 -5.34 -16.46 -21.80
C CYS A 536 -4.67 -16.64 -23.18
N ARG A 537 -4.96 -17.76 -23.85
CA ARG A 537 -4.53 -18.02 -25.24
C ARG A 537 -5.20 -17.04 -26.25
N PRO A 538 -4.59 -16.75 -27.41
CA PRO A 538 -5.11 -15.77 -28.38
C PRO A 538 -6.50 -16.10 -28.97
N TRP A 539 -6.89 -17.38 -28.97
CA TRP A 539 -8.21 -17.83 -29.42
C TRP A 539 -9.31 -17.68 -28.36
N LEU A 540 -9.00 -17.21 -27.15
CA LEU A 540 -9.93 -17.06 -26.03
C LEU A 540 -10.01 -15.61 -25.55
N ALA A 541 -11.20 -15.03 -25.59
CA ALA A 541 -11.51 -13.72 -25.02
C ALA A 541 -12.33 -13.85 -23.73
N VAL A 542 -11.99 -13.07 -22.71
CA VAL A 542 -12.70 -13.04 -21.41
C VAL A 542 -13.17 -11.62 -21.11
N ASN A 543 -14.46 -11.45 -20.84
CA ASN A 543 -15.07 -10.15 -20.58
C ASN A 543 -16.12 -10.23 -19.47
N PRO A 544 -16.07 -9.39 -18.41
CA PRO A 544 -14.95 -8.53 -18.04
C PRO A 544 -13.78 -9.33 -17.45
N ALA A 545 -12.55 -8.95 -17.80
CA ALA A 545 -11.33 -9.58 -17.27
C ALA A 545 -10.95 -9.09 -15.86
N THR A 546 -11.51 -7.96 -15.42
CA THR A 546 -11.35 -7.39 -14.07
C THR A 546 -12.67 -6.76 -13.62
N GLY A 547 -12.88 -6.60 -12.31
CA GLY A 547 -14.06 -5.89 -11.82
C GLY A 547 -14.21 -5.91 -10.30
N THR A 548 -15.23 -5.21 -9.81
CA THR A 548 -15.60 -5.17 -8.39
C THR A 548 -17.04 -5.67 -8.21
N VAL A 549 -17.26 -6.54 -7.23
CA VAL A 549 -18.56 -7.09 -6.87
C VAL A 549 -18.88 -6.72 -5.42
N LEU A 550 -19.95 -5.97 -5.20
CA LEU A 550 -20.40 -5.59 -3.85
C LEU A 550 -20.98 -6.80 -3.08
N PRO A 551 -21.00 -6.79 -1.73
CA PRO A 551 -21.54 -7.88 -0.91
C PRO A 551 -22.96 -8.29 -1.33
N GLY A 552 -23.18 -9.59 -1.55
CA GLY A 552 -24.46 -10.14 -1.99
C GLY A 552 -24.78 -9.97 -3.48
N CYS A 553 -24.03 -9.15 -4.22
CA CYS A 553 -24.17 -9.01 -5.66
C CYS A 553 -23.45 -10.13 -6.43
N GLN A 554 -23.75 -10.24 -7.73
CA GLN A 554 -23.08 -11.15 -8.66
C GLN A 554 -22.79 -10.46 -9.99
N ILE A 555 -21.78 -10.95 -10.71
CA ILE A 555 -21.43 -10.53 -12.07
C ILE A 555 -21.29 -11.75 -12.97
N THR A 556 -21.66 -11.61 -14.24
CA THR A 556 -21.47 -12.66 -15.25
C THR A 556 -20.22 -12.36 -16.06
N ILE A 557 -19.30 -13.33 -16.11
CA ILE A 557 -18.08 -13.30 -16.90
C ILE A 557 -18.31 -14.17 -18.13
N TYR A 558 -18.13 -13.57 -19.31
CA TYR A 558 -18.28 -14.19 -20.61
C TYR A 558 -16.91 -14.67 -21.11
N PHE A 559 -16.84 -15.92 -21.53
CA PHE A 559 -15.67 -16.56 -22.12
C PHE A 559 -16.05 -16.91 -23.56
N THR A 560 -15.33 -16.38 -24.55
CA THR A 560 -15.66 -16.58 -25.96
C THR A 560 -14.45 -17.13 -26.69
N ILE A 561 -14.60 -18.31 -27.30
CA ILE A 561 -13.59 -18.86 -28.21
C ILE A 561 -13.89 -18.37 -29.62
N VAL A 562 -12.86 -17.87 -30.31
CA VAL A 562 -12.88 -17.56 -31.75
C VAL A 562 -11.56 -18.03 -32.36
N VAL A 563 -11.62 -19.04 -33.23
CA VAL A 563 -10.43 -19.46 -33.98
C VAL A 563 -10.31 -18.63 -35.24
N THR A 564 -9.19 -17.93 -35.39
CA THR A 564 -8.85 -17.08 -36.54
C THR A 564 -7.59 -17.58 -37.23
N ASN A 565 -7.16 -16.94 -38.31
CA ASN A 565 -5.90 -17.24 -39.02
C ASN A 565 -4.64 -17.20 -38.14
N ALA A 566 -4.69 -16.58 -36.94
CA ALA A 566 -3.57 -16.60 -36.00
C ALA A 566 -3.39 -17.94 -35.27
N SER A 567 -4.47 -18.72 -35.10
CA SER A 567 -4.47 -19.98 -34.34
C SER A 567 -4.91 -21.20 -35.16
N ALA A 568 -5.64 -21.01 -36.27
CA ALA A 568 -6.04 -22.10 -37.14
C ALA A 568 -4.87 -22.98 -37.62
N PRO A 569 -3.68 -22.46 -37.99
CA PRO A 569 -2.57 -23.30 -38.47
C PRO A 569 -2.05 -24.30 -37.43
N THR A 570 -1.88 -23.87 -36.18
CA THR A 570 -1.39 -24.72 -35.07
C THR A 570 -2.46 -25.71 -34.63
N LEU A 571 -3.74 -25.30 -34.63
CA LEU A 571 -4.88 -26.15 -34.29
C LEU A 571 -5.19 -27.19 -35.39
N ASN A 572 -5.13 -26.82 -36.68
CA ASN A 572 -5.34 -27.73 -37.83
C ASN A 572 -4.30 -28.87 -37.87
N THR A 573 -3.10 -28.62 -37.35
CA THR A 573 -1.98 -29.59 -37.30
C THR A 573 -1.79 -30.23 -35.92
N SER A 574 -2.67 -29.93 -34.95
CA SER A 574 -2.59 -30.39 -33.55
C SER A 574 -1.23 -30.11 -32.88
N GLN A 575 -0.58 -29.00 -33.25
CA GLN A 575 0.54 -28.41 -32.50
C GLN A 575 0.04 -27.65 -31.26
N GLU A 576 -1.21 -27.19 -31.29
CA GLU A 576 -1.93 -26.58 -30.19
C GLU A 576 -3.30 -27.29 -30.03
N GLU A 577 -3.85 -27.26 -28.83
CA GLU A 577 -5.20 -27.73 -28.52
C GLU A 577 -6.06 -26.55 -28.01
N LEU A 578 -7.38 -26.62 -28.18
CA LEU A 578 -8.31 -25.70 -27.50
C LEU A 578 -8.42 -26.05 -26.00
N ARG A 579 -7.34 -25.89 -25.25
CA ARG A 579 -7.27 -26.07 -23.80
C ARG A 579 -6.48 -24.95 -23.15
N ASP A 580 -7.01 -24.39 -22.07
CA ASP A 580 -6.34 -23.38 -21.25
C ASP A 580 -6.77 -23.47 -19.78
N ILE A 581 -5.96 -22.94 -18.87
CA ILE A 581 -6.30 -22.74 -17.46
C ILE A 581 -6.13 -21.27 -17.12
N LEU A 582 -7.22 -20.65 -16.67
CA LEU A 582 -7.28 -19.25 -16.28
C LEU A 582 -7.27 -19.12 -14.76
N ILE A 583 -6.51 -18.15 -14.25
CA ILE A 583 -6.41 -17.87 -12.82
C ILE A 583 -7.18 -16.58 -12.53
N LEU A 584 -8.37 -16.70 -11.93
CA LEU A 584 -9.13 -15.58 -11.40
C LEU A 584 -8.66 -15.32 -9.97
N HIS A 585 -7.91 -14.23 -9.80
CA HIS A 585 -7.38 -13.76 -8.53
C HIS A 585 -8.36 -12.81 -7.85
N LEU A 586 -8.61 -13.01 -6.55
CA LEU A 586 -9.28 -12.02 -5.71
C LEU A 586 -8.25 -11.25 -4.89
N GLU A 587 -8.30 -9.92 -4.93
CA GLU A 587 -7.37 -9.10 -4.14
C GLU A 587 -7.54 -9.39 -2.64
N ASN A 588 -6.44 -9.70 -1.96
CA ASN A 588 -6.40 -10.15 -0.55
C ASN A 588 -7.29 -11.38 -0.23
N GLY A 589 -7.75 -12.11 -1.26
CA GLY A 589 -8.71 -13.20 -1.16
C GLY A 589 -8.13 -14.58 -1.44
N LYS A 590 -8.80 -15.33 -2.32
CA LYS A 590 -8.45 -16.68 -2.79
C LYS A 590 -8.41 -16.70 -4.31
N ASP A 591 -7.52 -17.49 -4.89
CA ASP A 591 -7.49 -17.75 -6.34
C ASP A 591 -8.44 -18.88 -6.76
N TYR A 592 -9.03 -18.73 -7.95
CA TYR A 592 -9.89 -19.71 -8.60
C TYR A 592 -9.27 -20.10 -9.95
N PHE A 593 -9.19 -21.41 -10.17
CA PHE A 593 -8.69 -21.98 -11.42
C PHE A 593 -9.88 -22.39 -12.28
N ILE A 594 -10.00 -21.82 -13.47
CA ILE A 594 -11.06 -22.11 -14.44
C ILE A 594 -10.41 -22.84 -15.62
N SER A 595 -10.73 -24.12 -15.81
CA SER A 595 -10.25 -24.88 -16.97
C SER A 595 -11.20 -24.68 -18.15
N VAL A 596 -10.65 -24.31 -19.30
CA VAL A 596 -11.36 -24.12 -20.57
C VAL A 596 -10.96 -25.25 -21.51
N GLN A 597 -11.94 -25.90 -22.13
CA GLN A 597 -11.73 -26.91 -23.16
C GLN A 597 -12.72 -26.76 -24.32
N GLY A 598 -12.31 -27.13 -25.52
CA GLY A 598 -13.16 -27.26 -26.70
C GLY A 598 -12.65 -28.33 -27.65
N ASN A 599 -13.52 -28.80 -28.54
CA ASN A 599 -13.18 -29.71 -29.62
C ASN A 599 -13.08 -28.93 -30.94
N TYR A 600 -11.87 -28.70 -31.43
CA TYR A 600 -11.68 -27.95 -32.67
C TYR A 600 -12.05 -28.79 -33.90
N LEU A 601 -12.82 -28.23 -34.82
CA LEU A 601 -13.11 -28.83 -36.12
C LEU A 601 -12.15 -28.25 -37.17
N PRO A 602 -11.21 -29.05 -37.72
CA PRO A 602 -10.22 -28.56 -38.67
C PRO A 602 -10.83 -27.96 -39.95
N THR A 603 -10.10 -27.04 -40.56
CA THR A 603 -10.48 -26.36 -41.80
C THR A 603 -9.32 -26.35 -42.80
N CYS A 604 -9.63 -26.36 -44.10
CA CYS A 604 -8.62 -26.17 -45.14
C CYS A 604 -8.06 -24.73 -45.13
N PHE A 605 -8.80 -23.76 -44.57
CA PHE A 605 -8.32 -22.40 -44.37
C PHE A 605 -7.25 -22.39 -43.28
N GLY A 606 -6.15 -21.66 -43.52
CA GLY A 606 -5.00 -21.67 -42.61
C GLY A 606 -4.22 -23.00 -42.58
N THR A 607 -4.49 -23.95 -43.48
CA THR A 607 -3.67 -25.16 -43.64
C THR A 607 -2.63 -24.95 -44.76
N GLY A 608 -1.41 -25.45 -44.57
CA GLY A 608 -0.32 -25.32 -45.55
C GLY A 608 -0.59 -26.06 -46.86
N LEU A 609 -0.09 -25.53 -47.99
CA LEU A 609 -0.28 -26.15 -49.31
C LEU A 609 0.31 -27.56 -49.40
N ASP A 610 1.42 -27.79 -48.70
CA ASP A 610 2.08 -29.08 -48.58
C ASP A 610 1.19 -30.11 -47.87
N VAL A 611 0.45 -29.70 -46.83
CA VAL A 611 -0.51 -30.56 -46.12
C VAL A 611 -1.74 -30.79 -46.99
N LEU A 612 -2.32 -29.73 -47.57
CA LEU A 612 -3.51 -29.84 -48.42
C LEU A 612 -3.29 -30.74 -49.64
N ALA A 613 -2.12 -30.65 -50.30
CA ALA A 613 -1.74 -31.50 -51.43
C ALA A 613 -1.51 -32.98 -51.06
N ARG A 614 -1.36 -33.28 -49.77
CA ARG A 614 -1.19 -34.64 -49.22
C ARG A 614 -2.48 -35.26 -48.68
N LEU A 615 -3.54 -34.49 -48.48
CA LEU A 615 -4.80 -34.98 -47.91
C LEU A 615 -5.61 -35.86 -48.90
N PRO A 616 -5.76 -37.18 -48.65
CA PRO A 616 -6.51 -38.10 -49.53
C PRO A 616 -8.02 -37.83 -49.57
N LYS A 617 -8.53 -37.15 -48.54
CA LYS A 617 -9.95 -36.88 -48.26
C LYS A 617 -10.12 -35.44 -47.77
N PRO A 618 -11.35 -34.90 -47.74
CA PRO A 618 -11.64 -33.63 -47.07
C PRO A 618 -11.12 -33.63 -45.63
N ILE A 619 -10.69 -32.47 -45.12
CA ILE A 619 -9.94 -32.40 -43.86
C ILE A 619 -10.74 -32.92 -42.65
N ARG A 620 -12.07 -32.75 -42.64
CA ARG A 620 -12.94 -33.27 -41.56
C ARG A 620 -13.32 -34.74 -41.71
N HIS A 621 -12.85 -35.42 -42.76
CA HIS A 621 -12.92 -36.89 -42.91
C HIS A 621 -11.61 -37.58 -42.52
N MET A 622 -10.70 -36.85 -41.87
CA MET A 622 -9.43 -37.32 -41.30
C MET A 622 -9.41 -36.97 -39.81
N THR A 623 -8.82 -37.82 -38.97
CA THR A 623 -8.48 -37.43 -37.60
C THR A 623 -7.20 -36.58 -37.58
N LEU A 624 -7.00 -35.79 -36.52
CA LEU A 624 -5.76 -35.01 -36.34
C LEU A 624 -4.51 -35.91 -36.34
N GLU A 625 -4.63 -37.13 -35.81
CA GLU A 625 -3.58 -38.15 -35.79
C GLU A 625 -3.25 -38.65 -37.21
N GLU A 626 -4.27 -38.89 -38.06
CA GLU A 626 -4.08 -39.25 -39.47
C GLU A 626 -3.46 -38.10 -40.29
N ILE A 627 -3.78 -36.84 -39.96
CA ILE A 627 -3.18 -35.65 -40.59
C ILE A 627 -1.69 -35.53 -40.21
N GLN A 628 -1.33 -35.76 -38.94
CA GLN A 628 0.07 -35.78 -38.49
C GLN A 628 0.88 -36.95 -39.08
N ALA A 629 0.22 -38.07 -39.38
CA ALA A 629 0.84 -39.27 -39.94
C ALA A 629 1.00 -39.25 -41.49
N LEU A 630 0.68 -38.15 -42.17
CA LEU A 630 0.84 -38.02 -43.62
C LEU A 630 2.33 -38.10 -44.03
N GLY A 631 2.64 -38.98 -44.99
CA GLY A 631 3.98 -39.12 -45.57
C GLY A 631 4.46 -37.90 -46.34
N GLU A 632 5.66 -37.97 -46.92
CA GLU A 632 6.29 -36.82 -47.60
C GLU A 632 5.80 -36.61 -49.05
N GLU A 633 5.24 -37.63 -49.70
CA GLU A 633 4.80 -37.53 -51.10
C GLU A 633 3.43 -36.85 -51.26
N SER A 634 3.35 -35.83 -52.11
CA SER A 634 2.10 -35.16 -52.50
C SER A 634 1.21 -36.08 -53.33
N GLN A 635 -0.06 -36.22 -52.94
CA GLN A 635 -1.03 -37.05 -53.67
C GLN A 635 -1.64 -36.33 -54.86
N PHE A 636 -1.79 -35.00 -54.75
CA PHE A 636 -2.35 -34.15 -55.81
C PHE A 636 -1.35 -33.07 -56.21
N SER A 637 -1.24 -32.79 -57.52
CA SER A 637 -0.41 -31.71 -58.03
C SER A 637 -0.87 -30.34 -57.53
N VAL A 638 -2.18 -30.14 -57.40
CA VAL A 638 -2.83 -28.94 -56.85
C VAL A 638 -3.82 -29.41 -55.78
N PRO A 639 -3.91 -28.76 -54.61
CA PRO A 639 -4.94 -29.06 -53.61
C PRO A 639 -6.35 -29.10 -54.19
N LYS A 640 -7.10 -30.15 -53.84
CA LYS A 640 -8.47 -30.36 -54.32
C LYS A 640 -9.41 -29.21 -53.95
N GLU A 641 -9.14 -28.52 -52.85
CA GLU A 641 -9.92 -27.37 -52.39
C GLU A 641 -9.75 -26.15 -53.31
N ILE A 642 -8.50 -25.84 -53.70
CA ILE A 642 -8.18 -24.79 -54.68
C ILE A 642 -8.74 -25.15 -56.05
N TRP A 643 -8.60 -26.43 -56.46
CA TRP A 643 -9.14 -26.91 -57.73
C TRP A 643 -10.67 -26.76 -57.79
N ARG A 644 -11.41 -27.18 -56.75
CA ARG A 644 -12.88 -27.06 -56.70
C ARG A 644 -13.37 -25.62 -56.79
N LEU A 645 -12.70 -24.68 -56.13
CA LEU A 645 -13.03 -23.25 -56.20
C LEU A 645 -12.80 -22.69 -57.61
N ILE A 646 -11.64 -22.99 -58.21
CA ILE A 646 -11.31 -22.54 -59.57
C ILE A 646 -12.21 -23.18 -60.62
N ASP A 647 -12.55 -24.47 -60.50
CA ASP A 647 -13.46 -25.18 -61.40
C ASP A 647 -14.88 -24.57 -61.40
N PHE A 648 -15.39 -24.18 -60.22
CA PHE A 648 -16.66 -23.45 -60.10
C PHE A 648 -16.59 -22.09 -60.82
N ILE A 649 -15.57 -21.27 -60.52
CA ILE A 649 -15.46 -19.92 -61.10
C ILE A 649 -15.19 -20.00 -62.61
N TYR A 650 -14.44 -21.01 -63.08
CA TYR A 650 -14.23 -21.27 -64.50
C TYR A 650 -15.54 -21.68 -65.20
N SER A 651 -16.39 -22.48 -64.53
CA SER A 651 -17.65 -22.98 -65.09
C SER A 651 -18.78 -21.94 -65.11
N TYR A 652 -18.83 -21.03 -64.14
CA TYR A 652 -19.97 -20.13 -63.91
C TYR A 652 -19.61 -18.64 -63.78
N GLY A 653 -18.34 -18.30 -63.58
CA GLY A 653 -17.91 -16.95 -63.19
C GLY A 653 -17.11 -16.15 -64.22
N LEU A 654 -16.57 -16.76 -65.29
CA LEU A 654 -15.67 -16.05 -66.23
C LEU A 654 -16.29 -14.82 -66.91
N GLY A 655 -17.62 -14.77 -67.07
CA GLY A 655 -18.33 -13.63 -67.65
C GLY A 655 -18.97 -12.68 -66.63
N VAL A 656 -18.72 -12.85 -65.33
CA VAL A 656 -19.34 -12.03 -64.28
C VAL A 656 -18.60 -10.69 -64.13
N PRO A 657 -19.29 -9.54 -64.17
CA PRO A 657 -18.69 -8.22 -63.97
C PRO A 657 -17.94 -8.13 -62.63
N ASN A 658 -16.85 -7.36 -62.57
CA ASN A 658 -16.11 -7.05 -61.34
C ASN A 658 -15.66 -8.28 -60.49
N LEU A 659 -15.54 -9.46 -61.10
CA LEU A 659 -15.06 -10.68 -60.45
C LEU A 659 -13.71 -10.45 -59.73
N PHE A 660 -13.62 -10.89 -58.46
CA PHE A 660 -12.53 -10.64 -57.51
C PHE A 660 -12.41 -9.21 -56.93
N PHE A 661 -13.28 -8.27 -57.29
CA PHE A 661 -13.26 -6.90 -56.77
C PHE A 661 -14.49 -6.53 -55.93
N ILE A 662 -15.57 -7.32 -56.00
CA ILE A 662 -16.72 -7.25 -55.09
C ILE A 662 -16.51 -8.27 -53.96
N GLU A 663 -16.76 -7.87 -52.71
CA GLU A 663 -16.62 -8.75 -51.54
C GLU A 663 -17.76 -9.77 -51.44
N GLY A 664 -17.44 -10.98 -50.98
CA GLY A 664 -18.42 -12.04 -50.85
C GLY A 664 -19.26 -11.94 -49.57
N LYS A 665 -20.52 -12.38 -49.65
CA LYS A 665 -21.39 -12.52 -48.48
C LYS A 665 -20.81 -13.53 -47.49
N GLN A 666 -20.46 -13.08 -46.28
CA GLN A 666 -19.74 -13.89 -45.28
C GLN A 666 -20.45 -15.20 -44.88
N SER A 667 -21.80 -15.24 -44.90
CA SER A 667 -22.54 -16.48 -44.65
C SER A 667 -22.24 -17.53 -45.72
N LEU A 668 -22.31 -17.15 -47.00
CA LEU A 668 -21.99 -18.03 -48.12
C LEU A 668 -20.51 -18.45 -48.10
N ILE A 669 -19.58 -17.57 -47.73
CA ILE A 669 -18.16 -17.93 -47.57
C ILE A 669 -17.98 -19.01 -46.49
N ASN A 670 -18.72 -18.93 -45.37
CA ASN A 670 -18.70 -19.96 -44.34
C ASN A 670 -19.27 -21.30 -44.84
N ASP A 671 -20.33 -21.27 -45.65
CA ASP A 671 -20.95 -22.47 -46.24
C ASP A 671 -20.05 -23.10 -47.31
N ILE A 672 -19.44 -22.29 -48.19
CA ILE A 672 -18.42 -22.71 -49.17
C ILE A 672 -17.24 -23.37 -48.46
N ARG A 673 -16.70 -22.75 -47.40
CA ARG A 673 -15.65 -23.34 -46.56
C ARG A 673 -16.10 -24.66 -45.96
N ASN A 674 -17.32 -24.76 -45.45
CA ASN A 674 -17.85 -26.01 -44.90
C ASN A 674 -17.97 -27.12 -45.96
N CYS A 675 -18.35 -26.79 -47.20
CA CYS A 675 -18.37 -27.71 -48.34
C CYS A 675 -16.96 -28.15 -48.76
N LEU A 676 -15.94 -27.30 -48.62
CA LEU A 676 -14.53 -27.68 -48.83
C LEU A 676 -14.01 -28.60 -47.71
N ASP A 677 -14.28 -28.24 -46.45
CA ASP A 677 -13.82 -28.96 -45.26
C ASP A 677 -14.39 -30.38 -45.16
N THR A 678 -15.65 -30.56 -45.57
CA THR A 678 -16.39 -31.84 -45.55
C THR A 678 -16.38 -32.57 -46.89
N GLY A 679 -16.11 -31.87 -48.00
CA GLY A 679 -16.24 -32.41 -49.35
C GLY A 679 -17.68 -32.51 -49.86
N ALA A 680 -18.66 -31.94 -49.15
CA ALA A 680 -20.04 -31.85 -49.65
C ALA A 680 -20.10 -31.04 -50.96
N ASP A 681 -21.06 -31.37 -51.82
CA ASP A 681 -21.28 -30.68 -53.09
C ASP A 681 -21.73 -29.21 -52.90
N TRP A 682 -21.58 -28.42 -53.96
CA TRP A 682 -22.04 -27.03 -53.98
C TRP A 682 -23.57 -26.95 -53.96
N ASP A 683 -24.14 -26.13 -53.07
CA ASP A 683 -25.54 -25.73 -53.20
C ASP A 683 -25.68 -24.69 -54.33
N LEU A 684 -25.87 -25.21 -55.55
CA LEU A 684 -26.03 -24.39 -56.74
C LEU A 684 -27.30 -23.52 -56.70
N ALA A 685 -28.33 -23.89 -55.94
CA ALA A 685 -29.55 -23.07 -55.84
C ALA A 685 -29.30 -21.81 -55.01
N THR A 686 -28.48 -21.91 -53.97
CA THR A 686 -28.09 -20.78 -53.13
C THR A 686 -26.94 -19.95 -53.75
N LEU A 687 -26.02 -20.58 -54.49
CA LEU A 687 -24.89 -19.88 -55.13
C LEU A 687 -25.21 -19.28 -56.51
N LEU A 688 -26.26 -19.75 -57.18
CA LEU A 688 -26.73 -19.26 -58.48
C LEU A 688 -28.26 -19.08 -58.46
N PRO A 689 -28.79 -18.12 -57.67
CA PRO A 689 -30.23 -17.87 -57.60
C PRO A 689 -30.77 -17.45 -58.98
N MET A 690 -31.77 -18.19 -59.47
CA MET A 690 -32.44 -17.88 -60.74
C MET A 690 -33.31 -16.63 -60.59
N THR A 691 -33.14 -15.64 -61.46
CA THR A 691 -34.15 -14.58 -61.65
C THR A 691 -35.34 -15.13 -62.44
N GLU A 692 -36.55 -14.62 -62.20
CA GLU A 692 -37.76 -15.08 -62.90
C GLU A 692 -37.75 -14.65 -64.39
N GLY A 693 -37.19 -15.50 -65.25
CA GLY A 693 -37.28 -15.35 -66.71
C GLY A 693 -35.96 -15.28 -67.46
N GLY A 694 -35.13 -16.32 -67.39
CA GLY A 694 -33.92 -16.43 -68.21
C GLY A 694 -33.36 -17.84 -68.26
N GLU A 695 -32.82 -18.26 -69.40
CA GLU A 695 -32.21 -19.60 -69.54
C GLU A 695 -30.95 -19.74 -68.67
N SER A 696 -30.75 -20.95 -68.11
CA SER A 696 -29.51 -21.31 -67.40
C SER A 696 -28.30 -21.16 -68.33
N THR A 697 -27.50 -20.11 -68.13
CA THR A 697 -26.25 -19.84 -68.87
C THR A 697 -25.12 -20.78 -68.47
N LYS A 698 -25.29 -22.09 -68.72
CA LYS A 698 -24.14 -22.92 -69.03
C LYS A 698 -23.55 -22.41 -70.33
N VAL A 699 -22.41 -21.72 -70.26
CA VAL A 699 -21.62 -21.39 -71.44
C VAL A 699 -21.35 -22.69 -72.21
N PRO A 700 -21.75 -22.80 -73.49
CA PRO A 700 -21.63 -24.06 -74.23
C PRO A 700 -20.18 -24.54 -74.30
N GLY A 701 -19.97 -25.82 -73.97
CA GLY A 701 -18.68 -26.32 -73.53
C GLY A 701 -17.49 -26.08 -74.47
N ARG A 702 -16.43 -25.47 -73.93
CA ARG A 702 -15.06 -25.75 -74.34
C ARG A 702 -14.50 -26.89 -73.49
N ARG A 703 -14.30 -28.07 -74.10
CA ARG A 703 -13.45 -29.10 -73.50
C ARG A 703 -11.99 -28.68 -73.63
N SER A 704 -11.33 -28.56 -72.47
CA SER A 704 -9.88 -28.50 -72.23
C SER A 704 -8.98 -27.75 -73.22
N SER A 705 -8.44 -26.63 -72.72
CA SER A 705 -6.97 -26.45 -72.73
C SER A 705 -6.32 -26.79 -71.36
N LEU A 706 -7.11 -26.85 -70.28
CA LEU A 706 -6.60 -27.07 -68.91
C LEU A 706 -6.29 -28.55 -68.57
N GLU A 707 -7.03 -29.55 -69.09
CA GLU A 707 -6.71 -30.97 -68.82
C GLU A 707 -5.36 -31.36 -69.47
N MET A 708 -5.04 -30.78 -70.62
CA MET A 708 -3.79 -31.01 -71.35
C MET A 708 -2.55 -30.49 -70.61
N ALA A 709 -2.68 -29.41 -69.82
CA ALA A 709 -1.55 -28.86 -69.06
C ALA A 709 -1.12 -29.77 -67.91
N VAL A 710 -2.06 -30.53 -67.33
CA VAL A 710 -1.78 -31.44 -66.19
C VAL A 710 -1.17 -32.78 -66.64
N MET A 711 -1.40 -33.20 -67.90
CA MET A 711 -0.80 -34.41 -68.48
C MET A 711 0.51 -34.17 -69.25
N GLY A 712 1.02 -32.93 -69.28
CA GLY A 712 2.05 -32.48 -70.21
C GLY A 712 3.52 -32.48 -69.73
N VAL A 713 3.83 -33.00 -68.53
CA VAL A 713 5.22 -33.02 -67.99
C VAL A 713 5.62 -34.43 -67.56
N GLY A 714 5.85 -35.29 -68.57
CA GLY A 714 6.40 -36.63 -68.40
C GLY A 714 7.86 -36.69 -68.86
N ALA A 715 8.76 -37.09 -67.97
CA ALA A 715 10.18 -37.30 -68.29
C ALA A 715 10.39 -38.44 -69.30
N SER A 716 11.58 -38.48 -69.91
CA SER A 716 11.96 -39.54 -70.85
C SER A 716 12.02 -40.92 -70.19
N ALA A 717 11.19 -41.85 -70.70
CA ALA A 717 11.32 -43.31 -70.70
C ALA A 717 12.07 -44.00 -69.54
N GLY A 718 11.33 -44.70 -68.67
CA GLY A 718 11.86 -45.63 -67.67
C GLY A 718 10.77 -46.27 -66.79
N ASP A 719 10.13 -47.32 -67.31
CA ASP A 719 9.28 -48.34 -66.65
C ASP A 719 8.73 -48.12 -65.22
N ALA A 720 7.42 -47.85 -65.11
CA ALA A 720 6.56 -48.26 -64.00
C ALA A 720 5.06 -48.27 -64.44
N GLU A 721 4.31 -49.32 -64.08
CA GLU A 721 2.88 -49.43 -64.41
C GLU A 721 2.01 -48.49 -63.54
N VAL A 722 1.05 -47.79 -64.16
CA VAL A 722 0.01 -47.02 -63.45
C VAL A 722 -1.31 -47.76 -63.53
N VAL A 723 -1.83 -48.19 -62.38
CA VAL A 723 -3.15 -48.82 -62.25
C VAL A 723 -4.23 -47.73 -62.19
N VAL A 724 -5.11 -47.70 -63.18
CA VAL A 724 -6.29 -46.81 -63.20
C VAL A 724 -7.43 -47.44 -62.39
N ALA A 725 -7.75 -46.86 -61.23
CA ALA A 725 -8.93 -47.23 -60.45
C ALA A 725 -10.10 -46.29 -60.81
N ALA A 726 -11.06 -46.79 -61.58
CA ALA A 726 -12.30 -46.07 -61.87
C ALA A 726 -13.28 -46.15 -60.69
N ILE A 727 -14.02 -45.07 -60.43
CA ILE A 727 -15.16 -45.04 -59.49
C ILE A 727 -16.46 -45.07 -60.32
N PRO A 728 -17.41 -45.97 -60.02
CA PRO A 728 -18.57 -46.20 -60.89
C PRO A 728 -19.69 -45.19 -60.70
N SER A 729 -20.42 -44.91 -61.78
CA SER A 729 -21.74 -44.30 -61.73
C SER A 729 -22.81 -45.34 -61.38
N SER A 730 -23.90 -44.90 -60.76
CA SER A 730 -25.13 -45.69 -60.68
C SER A 730 -26.36 -44.80 -60.80
N LYS A 731 -27.39 -45.33 -61.45
CA LYS A 731 -28.75 -44.80 -61.52
C LYS A 731 -29.71 -45.91 -61.08
N ASP A 732 -30.79 -45.49 -60.44
CA ASP A 732 -32.13 -46.06 -60.43
C ASP A 732 -32.29 -47.59 -60.34
N ASP A 733 -32.85 -48.09 -59.23
CA ASP A 733 -34.03 -48.97 -59.33
C ASP A 733 -34.93 -48.95 -58.06
N GLN A 734 -36.18 -49.38 -58.23
CA GLN A 734 -37.26 -49.33 -57.21
C GLN A 734 -37.42 -50.66 -56.43
N GLY A 735 -38.01 -50.67 -55.23
CA GLY A 735 -38.30 -51.94 -54.52
C GLY A 735 -38.86 -51.91 -53.09
N GLU A 736 -40.16 -51.65 -52.97
CA GLU A 736 -41.16 -52.09 -51.95
C GLU A 736 -40.86 -52.77 -50.58
N TYR A 737 -41.65 -52.32 -49.58
CA TYR A 737 -42.25 -52.98 -48.40
C TYR A 737 -41.42 -53.62 -47.25
N GLY A 738 -41.69 -53.17 -46.01
CA GLY A 738 -41.05 -53.72 -44.77
C GLY A 738 -41.66 -53.40 -43.37
N SER A 739 -42.84 -52.78 -43.27
CA SER A 739 -43.85 -52.90 -42.17
C SER A 739 -43.47 -53.04 -40.66
N VAL A 740 -44.03 -52.15 -39.80
CA VAL A 740 -44.54 -52.39 -38.39
C VAL A 740 -43.46 -52.54 -37.27
N SER A 741 -43.57 -51.98 -36.04
CA SER A 741 -44.65 -51.25 -35.31
C SER A 741 -44.15 -50.52 -34.04
N ASP A 742 -44.83 -49.41 -33.67
CA ASP A 742 -45.23 -48.91 -32.31
C ASP A 742 -44.16 -48.71 -31.18
N VAL A 743 -44.31 -47.89 -30.13
CA VAL A 743 -45.48 -47.31 -29.41
C VAL A 743 -45.20 -45.89 -28.84
N VAL A 744 -46.11 -44.96 -29.16
CA VAL A 744 -46.72 -43.83 -28.40
C VAL A 744 -46.16 -43.35 -27.01
N LYS A 745 -46.16 -42.01 -26.81
CA LYS A 745 -46.58 -41.16 -25.64
C LYS A 745 -45.55 -40.06 -25.30
N GLU A 746 -45.89 -38.81 -24.93
CA GLU A 746 -47.16 -38.06 -24.82
C GLU A 746 -46.86 -36.53 -24.80
N SER A 747 -47.80 -35.69 -25.24
CA SER A 747 -47.93 -34.24 -24.94
C SER A 747 -49.41 -33.99 -24.60
N PRO A 748 -49.82 -33.00 -23.77
CA PRO A 748 -49.79 -31.56 -24.06
C PRO A 748 -49.24 -30.77 -22.84
N GLU A 749 -49.44 -29.48 -22.53
CA GLU A 749 -50.26 -28.33 -22.97
C GLU A 749 -49.34 -27.07 -23.03
N ALA A 750 -49.67 -25.84 -23.42
CA ALA A 750 -50.62 -25.17 -24.32
C ALA A 750 -50.60 -23.66 -23.93
N ALA A 751 -50.59 -22.75 -24.92
CA ALA A 751 -51.22 -21.40 -24.92
C ALA A 751 -50.84 -20.33 -23.86
N ALA A 752 -50.90 -19.00 -24.08
CA ALA A 752 -50.99 -18.08 -25.21
C ALA A 752 -51.26 -16.66 -24.61
N VAL A 753 -51.40 -15.63 -25.47
CA VAL A 753 -52.06 -14.31 -25.22
C VAL A 753 -51.19 -13.10 -24.83
N SER A 754 -50.93 -12.29 -25.87
CA SER A 754 -51.04 -10.82 -25.99
C SER A 754 -50.38 -9.81 -25.04
N THR A 755 -49.71 -8.82 -25.65
CA THR A 755 -49.81 -7.39 -25.29
C THR A 755 -49.70 -6.47 -26.53
N LEU A 756 -50.77 -5.69 -26.77
CA LEU A 756 -50.74 -4.32 -27.35
C LEU A 756 -50.34 -3.34 -26.21
N THR A 757 -49.93 -2.07 -26.35
CA THR A 757 -50.03 -1.02 -27.41
C THR A 757 -49.13 0.18 -27.02
N LEU A 758 -49.11 1.25 -27.87
CA LEU A 758 -48.58 2.63 -27.65
C LEU A 758 -47.08 2.82 -27.98
N THR A 759 -46.69 3.31 -29.17
CA THR A 759 -46.77 4.67 -29.79
C THR A 759 -45.69 5.64 -29.32
N ASP A 760 -44.92 6.19 -30.27
CA ASP A 760 -44.64 7.64 -30.36
C ASP A 760 -44.09 8.03 -31.76
N ASP A 761 -44.48 9.21 -32.23
CA ASP A 761 -44.05 9.90 -33.45
C ASP A 761 -42.66 10.56 -33.29
N PRO A 762 -42.01 10.92 -34.42
CA PRO A 762 -41.20 12.13 -34.44
C PRO A 762 -41.47 13.01 -35.69
N ASP A 763 -41.82 14.28 -35.47
CA ASP A 763 -41.83 15.34 -36.49
C ASP A 763 -41.08 16.59 -36.02
N THR A 764 -40.52 17.33 -36.98
CA THR A 764 -39.91 18.68 -36.91
C THR A 764 -38.55 18.82 -36.18
N SER A 765 -37.60 19.65 -36.62
CA SER A 765 -37.39 20.35 -37.90
C SER A 765 -36.02 21.05 -37.93
N ARG A 766 -35.43 21.27 -39.12
CA ARG A 766 -35.20 22.63 -39.69
C ARG A 766 -34.44 22.61 -41.04
N ARG A 767 -34.86 23.53 -41.92
CA ARG A 767 -34.31 23.81 -43.26
C ARG A 767 -33.27 24.94 -43.22
N TYR A 768 -32.50 25.11 -44.30
CA TYR A 768 -32.55 26.27 -45.23
C TYR A 768 -31.80 25.91 -46.55
N PRO A 769 -31.98 26.63 -47.68
CA PRO A 769 -32.19 25.99 -48.99
C PRO A 769 -31.36 26.62 -50.13
N ASP A 770 -31.84 26.52 -51.38
CA ASP A 770 -31.52 27.35 -52.56
C ASP A 770 -30.17 26.96 -53.25
N ASP A 771 -30.03 26.80 -54.59
CA ASP A 771 -30.88 27.05 -55.77
C ASP A 771 -30.43 26.13 -56.96
N ASP A 772 -31.30 25.97 -57.99
CA ASP A 772 -31.08 25.85 -59.47
C ASP A 772 -30.01 24.87 -60.07
N ASP A 773 -30.13 24.25 -61.25
CA ASP A 773 -31.11 24.21 -62.38
C ASP A 773 -30.87 22.90 -63.20
N ASP A 774 -31.80 22.55 -64.13
CA ASP A 774 -31.71 21.77 -65.40
C ASP A 774 -30.56 20.72 -65.61
N ASP A 775 -30.81 19.49 -66.08
CA ASP A 775 -31.32 19.14 -67.42
C ASP A 775 -31.77 17.65 -67.50
N ASP A 776 -32.60 17.32 -68.51
CA ASP A 776 -33.00 15.93 -68.86
C ASP A 776 -31.84 15.15 -69.53
N ASP A 777 -31.61 13.90 -69.12
CA ASP A 777 -31.12 12.82 -70.00
C ASP A 777 -31.52 11.45 -69.41
N ASP A 778 -32.50 10.78 -70.03
CA ASP A 778 -32.86 9.39 -69.75
C ASP A 778 -31.80 8.45 -70.38
N GLU A 779 -30.80 8.00 -69.59
CA GLU A 779 -30.06 6.76 -69.89
C GLU A 779 -30.48 5.66 -68.91
N ASP A 780 -30.71 4.44 -69.42
CA ASP A 780 -31.17 3.27 -68.65
C ASP A 780 -30.06 2.74 -67.72
N ASP A 781 -29.83 3.40 -66.57
CA ASP A 781 -29.07 2.82 -65.46
C ASP A 781 -29.93 1.71 -64.79
N GLU A 782 -29.67 0.44 -65.16
CA GLU A 782 -30.08 -0.71 -64.33
C GLU A 782 -29.41 -0.56 -62.95
N ASP A 783 -30.19 -0.47 -61.87
CA ASP A 783 -29.71 -0.26 -60.49
C ASP A 783 -28.48 -1.16 -60.18
N GLU A 784 -27.29 -0.56 -59.95
CA GLU A 784 -26.04 -1.32 -59.75
C GLU A 784 -26.19 -2.39 -58.63
N ASP A 785 -26.99 -2.06 -57.60
CA ASP A 785 -27.34 -2.94 -56.48
C ASP A 785 -28.06 -4.24 -56.93
N GLU A 786 -28.93 -4.21 -57.95
CA GLU A 786 -29.60 -5.43 -58.46
C GLU A 786 -28.63 -6.34 -59.21
N VAL A 787 -27.59 -5.78 -59.84
CA VAL A 787 -26.57 -6.55 -60.55
C VAL A 787 -25.60 -7.23 -59.57
N GLU A 788 -25.23 -6.57 -58.47
CA GLU A 788 -24.36 -7.17 -57.45
C GLU A 788 -25.04 -8.34 -56.71
N ASP A 789 -26.31 -8.17 -56.28
CA ASP A 789 -27.05 -9.21 -55.56
C ASP A 789 -27.32 -10.45 -56.45
N ARG A 790 -27.44 -10.27 -57.77
CA ARG A 790 -27.60 -11.38 -58.75
C ARG A 790 -26.40 -12.33 -58.80
N TYR A 791 -25.19 -11.83 -58.59
CA TYR A 791 -23.95 -12.62 -58.69
C TYR A 791 -23.25 -12.85 -57.34
N ILE A 792 -23.87 -12.45 -56.22
CA ILE A 792 -23.29 -12.54 -54.86
C ILE A 792 -22.73 -13.92 -54.49
N GLY A 793 -23.35 -15.01 -54.97
CA GLY A 793 -22.84 -16.36 -54.76
C GLY A 793 -21.52 -16.64 -55.50
N VAL A 794 -21.35 -16.11 -56.72
CA VAL A 794 -20.10 -16.21 -57.49
C VAL A 794 -19.01 -15.33 -56.85
N TYR A 795 -19.35 -14.11 -56.42
CA TYR A 795 -18.44 -13.26 -55.65
C TYR A 795 -17.99 -13.92 -54.35
N SER A 796 -18.89 -14.61 -53.63
CA SER A 796 -18.53 -15.41 -52.45
C SER A 796 -17.56 -16.56 -52.74
N VAL A 797 -17.65 -17.24 -53.89
CA VAL A 797 -16.67 -18.29 -54.26
C VAL A 797 -15.32 -17.67 -54.67
N ALA A 798 -15.35 -16.53 -55.37
CA ALA A 798 -14.15 -15.78 -55.74
C ALA A 798 -13.38 -15.24 -54.52
N ASP A 799 -14.09 -14.64 -53.56
CA ASP A 799 -13.53 -14.15 -52.29
C ASP A 799 -13.04 -15.33 -51.43
N ALA A 800 -13.77 -16.43 -51.35
CA ALA A 800 -13.31 -17.65 -50.66
C ALA A 800 -11.96 -18.17 -51.22
N LEU A 801 -11.73 -18.12 -52.54
CA LEU A 801 -10.44 -18.45 -53.15
C LEU A 801 -9.33 -17.48 -52.74
N ILE A 802 -9.60 -16.17 -52.79
CA ILE A 802 -8.61 -15.16 -52.37
C ILE A 802 -8.29 -15.31 -50.89
N ARG A 803 -9.27 -15.50 -50.01
CA ARG A 803 -9.08 -15.74 -48.57
C ARG A 803 -8.27 -17.01 -48.31
N LEU A 804 -8.59 -18.14 -48.96
CA LEU A 804 -7.84 -19.39 -48.82
C LEU A 804 -6.35 -19.18 -49.15
N LEU A 805 -6.03 -18.51 -50.26
CA LEU A 805 -4.66 -18.23 -50.69
C LEU A 805 -3.95 -17.17 -49.81
N LYS A 806 -4.67 -16.11 -49.42
CA LYS A 806 -4.18 -15.00 -48.59
C LYS A 806 -3.90 -15.39 -47.15
N TYR A 807 -4.55 -16.45 -46.65
CA TYR A 807 -4.43 -16.94 -45.27
C TYR A 807 -3.64 -18.23 -45.11
N LEU A 808 -2.98 -18.72 -46.17
CA LEU A 808 -1.99 -19.80 -46.03
C LEU A 808 -0.93 -19.42 -44.96
N PRO A 809 -0.48 -20.36 -44.10
CA PRO A 809 0.60 -20.11 -43.14
C PRO A 809 1.89 -19.64 -43.82
N GLU A 810 2.18 -20.24 -44.97
CA GLU A 810 3.23 -19.85 -45.89
C GLU A 810 2.61 -19.45 -47.24
N PRO A 811 2.90 -18.25 -47.78
CA PRO A 811 2.38 -17.81 -49.08
C PRO A 811 2.74 -18.75 -50.24
N VAL A 812 1.97 -18.68 -51.33
CA VAL A 812 2.19 -19.50 -52.54
C VAL A 812 3.62 -19.32 -53.05
N VAL A 813 4.16 -18.11 -53.06
CA VAL A 813 5.61 -17.86 -53.09
C VAL A 813 6.10 -17.77 -51.63
N PRO A 814 6.84 -18.76 -51.10
CA PRO A 814 7.28 -18.78 -49.71
C PRO A 814 8.08 -17.55 -49.29
N PHE A 815 8.08 -17.24 -48.00
CA PHE A 815 8.72 -16.03 -47.47
C PHE A 815 10.21 -15.92 -47.83
N ASP A 816 10.94 -17.03 -47.83
CA ASP A 816 12.38 -17.07 -48.16
C ASP A 816 12.69 -16.82 -49.66
N TYR A 817 11.64 -16.78 -50.51
CA TYR A 817 11.73 -16.47 -51.94
C TYR A 817 11.28 -15.04 -52.25
N PHE A 818 10.68 -14.33 -51.28
CA PHE A 818 10.13 -12.98 -51.46
C PHE A 818 11.17 -11.99 -52.02
N ASP A 819 12.29 -11.82 -51.32
CA ASP A 819 13.35 -10.88 -51.74
C ASP A 819 13.95 -11.25 -53.10
N ARG A 820 14.09 -12.55 -53.39
CA ARG A 820 14.59 -13.06 -54.68
C ARG A 820 13.63 -12.73 -55.82
N CYS A 821 12.32 -12.88 -55.62
CA CYS A 821 11.30 -12.50 -56.60
C CYS A 821 11.25 -10.98 -56.82
N VAL A 822 11.31 -10.20 -55.74
CA VAL A 822 11.30 -8.73 -55.81
C VAL A 822 12.57 -8.20 -56.53
N GLU A 823 13.75 -8.73 -56.19
CA GLU A 823 15.00 -8.36 -56.87
C GLU A 823 14.99 -8.74 -58.36
N ALA A 824 14.50 -9.95 -58.70
CA ALA A 824 14.36 -10.38 -60.08
C ALA A 824 13.39 -9.47 -60.88
N GLY A 825 12.28 -9.05 -60.27
CA GLY A 825 11.34 -8.08 -60.84
C GLY A 825 11.99 -6.71 -61.11
N TYR A 826 12.69 -6.13 -60.12
CA TYR A 826 13.38 -4.85 -60.30
C TYR A 826 14.42 -4.87 -61.42
N ARG A 827 15.13 -5.98 -61.61
CA ARG A 827 16.11 -6.12 -62.71
C ARG A 827 15.45 -6.01 -64.08
N ILE A 828 14.28 -6.62 -64.27
CA ILE A 828 13.50 -6.54 -65.52
C ILE A 828 13.06 -5.09 -65.80
N THR A 829 12.48 -4.42 -64.80
CA THR A 829 12.04 -3.02 -64.95
C THR A 829 13.22 -2.09 -65.28
N ALA A 830 14.34 -2.22 -64.57
CA ALA A 830 15.54 -1.39 -64.76
C ALA A 830 16.31 -1.68 -66.07
N GLU A 831 16.02 -2.77 -66.77
CA GLU A 831 16.52 -3.07 -68.12
C GLU A 831 15.56 -2.55 -69.20
N SER A 832 14.25 -2.63 -68.97
CA SER A 832 13.21 -2.00 -69.81
C SER A 832 13.38 -0.48 -69.89
N GLU A 833 13.52 0.20 -68.74
CA GLU A 833 13.76 1.65 -68.67
C GLU A 833 15.06 2.08 -69.38
N ARG A 834 16.12 1.25 -69.28
CA ARG A 834 17.39 1.49 -69.97
C ARG A 834 17.26 1.42 -71.49
N ARG A 835 16.33 0.63 -72.04
CA ARG A 835 16.01 0.67 -73.49
C ARG A 835 15.21 1.90 -73.87
N GLY A 836 14.23 2.31 -73.08
CA GLY A 836 13.47 3.55 -73.31
C GLY A 836 14.39 4.77 -73.42
N SER A 837 15.35 4.89 -72.50
CA SER A 837 16.32 5.99 -72.43
C SER A 837 17.24 6.14 -73.64
N ILE A 838 17.48 5.07 -74.43
CA ILE A 838 18.35 5.12 -75.62
C ILE A 838 17.63 5.75 -76.83
N SER A 839 16.29 5.84 -76.81
CA SER A 839 15.51 6.44 -77.91
C SER A 839 15.43 7.97 -77.87
N SER A 840 15.77 8.63 -76.76
CA SER A 840 15.47 10.04 -76.50
C SER A 840 16.71 10.93 -76.25
N SER A 841 17.90 10.56 -76.72
CA SER A 841 19.11 11.39 -76.58
C SER A 841 19.30 12.36 -77.75
N ALA A 842 18.42 13.36 -77.88
CA ALA A 842 18.63 14.51 -78.75
C ALA A 842 18.21 15.82 -78.06
N HIS A 843 19.17 16.76 -77.98
CA HIS A 843 19.08 18.14 -77.48
C HIS A 843 19.14 18.38 -75.95
N GLY A 844 20.05 19.29 -75.57
CA GLY A 844 19.89 20.18 -74.41
C GLY A 844 20.66 19.84 -73.13
N GLN A 845 21.90 20.33 -73.00
CA GLN A 845 22.63 20.35 -71.71
C GLN A 845 22.21 21.56 -70.83
N PRO A 846 22.55 21.56 -69.51
CA PRO A 846 21.72 22.21 -68.49
C PRO A 846 22.12 23.63 -68.05
N LEU A 847 21.22 24.22 -67.25
CA LEU A 847 21.38 25.45 -66.46
C LEU A 847 22.51 25.36 -65.41
N GLY A 848 22.94 26.54 -64.92
CA GLY A 848 23.81 26.62 -63.74
C GLY A 848 23.62 27.91 -62.95
N LEU A 849 24.16 27.90 -61.72
CA LEU A 849 24.33 29.01 -60.77
C LEU A 849 23.04 29.54 -60.10
N THR A 850 23.04 30.04 -58.85
CA THR A 850 23.84 29.83 -57.61
C THR A 850 23.02 30.42 -56.45
N GLY A 851 23.30 30.02 -55.20
CA GLY A 851 22.48 30.30 -54.03
C GLY A 851 22.38 31.74 -53.50
N GLY A 852 21.67 31.86 -52.38
CA GLY A 852 21.45 33.11 -51.64
C GLY A 852 20.50 32.94 -50.44
N ASP A 853 21.07 32.74 -49.25
CA ASP A 853 20.43 33.07 -47.96
C ASP A 853 20.77 34.53 -47.60
N PRO A 854 19.90 35.27 -46.86
CA PRO A 854 20.09 35.31 -45.40
C PRO A 854 18.80 35.47 -44.53
N ALA A 855 19.01 35.25 -43.22
CA ALA A 855 18.24 35.54 -42.00
C ALA A 855 17.18 36.69 -42.05
N ASP A 856 16.15 36.76 -41.18
CA ASP A 856 16.32 36.94 -39.72
C ASP A 856 15.03 36.83 -38.83
N PHE A 857 15.24 36.74 -37.50
CA PHE A 857 14.36 36.93 -36.31
C PHE A 857 12.83 36.68 -36.27
N GLY A 858 12.36 36.10 -35.14
CA GLY A 858 11.24 36.69 -34.37
C GLY A 858 10.14 35.77 -33.78
N GLY A 859 10.40 35.08 -32.67
CA GLY A 859 9.50 34.06 -32.08
C GLY A 859 8.15 34.52 -31.45
N GLY A 860 7.29 33.54 -31.11
CA GLY A 860 5.96 33.81 -30.54
C GLY A 860 5.04 32.61 -30.18
N ALA A 861 5.54 31.64 -29.41
CA ALA A 861 4.81 30.72 -28.50
C ALA A 861 3.49 29.96 -28.89
N ALA A 862 3.54 28.63 -28.71
CA ALA A 862 2.63 27.77 -27.90
C ALA A 862 1.78 26.65 -28.57
N MET A 863 2.00 25.44 -28.03
CA MET A 863 1.18 24.21 -27.99
C MET A 863 0.95 23.37 -29.26
N GLY A 864 1.35 22.09 -29.16
CA GLY A 864 1.18 21.03 -30.17
C GLY A 864 2.15 19.87 -29.95
N ALA A 865 2.09 19.19 -28.80
CA ALA A 865 3.04 18.14 -28.45
C ALA A 865 2.65 16.78 -29.08
N SER A 866 3.43 16.35 -30.08
CA SER A 866 3.55 14.95 -30.49
C SER A 866 4.96 14.48 -30.11
N VAL A 867 5.05 13.36 -29.37
CA VAL A 867 6.33 12.84 -28.87
C VAL A 867 6.80 11.69 -29.74
N ALA A 868 7.86 11.93 -30.52
CA ALA A 868 8.71 10.90 -31.08
C ALA A 868 10.06 10.91 -30.36
N THR A 869 10.48 9.74 -29.86
CA THR A 869 11.74 9.49 -29.14
C THR A 869 12.04 7.98 -29.28
N THR A 870 13.26 7.51 -29.57
CA THR A 870 14.49 8.18 -30.01
C THR A 870 15.42 7.09 -30.56
N GLY A 871 16.09 7.31 -31.69
CA GLY A 871 17.19 6.43 -32.12
C GLY A 871 18.48 6.74 -31.35
N LEU A 872 19.24 5.72 -30.97
CA LEU A 872 20.52 5.87 -30.28
C LEU A 872 21.56 4.94 -30.93
N ALA A 873 22.63 5.53 -31.48
CA ALA A 873 23.68 4.82 -32.20
C ALA A 873 24.92 4.61 -31.32
N VAL A 874 25.57 3.44 -31.41
CA VAL A 874 26.89 3.20 -30.80
C VAL A 874 27.81 2.39 -31.73
N VAL A 875 28.70 3.13 -32.39
CA VAL A 875 30.16 2.89 -32.53
C VAL A 875 30.69 1.52 -33.00
N SER A 876 31.42 1.55 -34.12
CA SER A 876 32.35 0.50 -34.58
C SER A 876 33.73 0.59 -33.92
N PRO A 877 34.56 -0.48 -34.00
CA PRO A 877 35.99 -0.23 -34.20
C PRO A 877 36.70 -1.19 -35.18
N GLY A 878 37.66 -0.62 -35.92
CA GLY A 878 39.03 -1.16 -36.01
C GLY A 878 39.34 -2.28 -37.03
N LEU A 879 39.85 -1.90 -38.20
CA LEU A 879 40.63 -2.77 -39.09
C LEU A 879 42.01 -3.10 -38.49
N GLY A 880 42.44 -4.37 -38.59
CA GLY A 880 43.82 -4.79 -38.31
C GLY A 880 44.27 -5.94 -39.23
N ARG A 881 45.36 -5.75 -39.98
CA ARG A 881 45.99 -6.80 -40.81
C ARG A 881 47.10 -7.50 -40.02
N ALA A 882 47.11 -8.83 -40.00
CA ALA A 882 48.31 -9.64 -39.80
C ALA A 882 48.17 -11.00 -40.51
N SER A 883 49.29 -11.55 -40.97
CA SER A 883 49.39 -12.73 -41.84
C SER A 883 49.88 -13.98 -41.12
N GLY A 884 49.45 -15.19 -41.51
CA GLY A 884 50.17 -16.42 -41.13
C GLY A 884 49.53 -17.79 -41.42
N GLY A 885 49.90 -18.41 -42.56
CA GLY A 885 50.41 -19.81 -42.60
C GLY A 885 49.47 -21.04 -42.57
N SER A 886 49.60 -21.92 -43.59
CA SER A 886 49.16 -23.34 -43.69
C SER A 886 47.64 -23.63 -43.58
N GLY A 887 46.99 -24.53 -44.32
CA GLY A 887 47.36 -25.68 -45.16
C GLY A 887 46.43 -26.86 -44.76
N SER A 888 45.89 -27.75 -45.60
CA SER A 888 46.14 -28.10 -47.02
C SER A 888 44.99 -28.94 -47.62
N GLY A 889 44.70 -28.75 -48.93
CA GLY A 889 44.34 -29.82 -49.89
C GLY A 889 42.88 -30.30 -49.94
N GLY A 890 42.33 -30.69 -51.12
CA GLY A 890 42.86 -30.59 -52.48
C GLY A 890 42.02 -31.35 -53.52
N GLY A 891 42.11 -30.95 -54.80
CA GLY A 891 41.49 -31.61 -55.96
C GLY A 891 40.11 -31.04 -56.37
N GLY A 892 39.81 -30.73 -57.63
CA GLY A 892 40.66 -30.70 -58.83
C GLY A 892 39.91 -31.22 -60.08
N GLY A 893 39.61 -30.33 -61.03
CA GLY A 893 39.01 -30.72 -62.32
C GLY A 893 38.58 -29.54 -63.17
N GLY A 894 39.28 -29.31 -64.29
CA GLY A 894 38.73 -28.54 -65.43
C GLY A 894 37.71 -29.38 -66.22
N SER A 895 37.23 -28.99 -67.40
CA SER A 895 37.81 -28.05 -68.35
C SER A 895 36.80 -27.70 -69.46
N LEU A 896 36.96 -26.51 -70.05
CA LEU A 896 36.48 -26.02 -71.36
C LEU A 896 35.10 -26.49 -71.88
N ALA A 897 34.19 -25.52 -72.04
CA ALA A 897 33.12 -25.59 -73.03
C ALA A 897 33.66 -25.45 -74.47
N THR A 898 33.08 -26.19 -75.41
CA THR A 898 33.18 -25.94 -76.86
C THR A 898 31.79 -25.96 -77.48
N THR A 899 31.27 -24.79 -77.85
CA THR A 899 30.04 -24.66 -78.63
C THR A 899 30.21 -23.65 -79.74
N SER A 900 30.35 -24.16 -80.96
CA SER A 900 30.14 -23.38 -82.18
C SER A 900 28.64 -23.13 -82.39
N THR A 901 28.30 -21.87 -82.57
CA THR A 901 26.95 -21.33 -82.78
C THR A 901 26.15 -21.95 -83.94
N THR A 902 24.84 -22.06 -83.77
CA THR A 902 23.88 -21.58 -84.79
C THR A 902 22.64 -21.00 -84.09
N THR A 903 22.02 -19.99 -84.69
CA THR A 903 21.22 -18.93 -84.04
C THR A 903 19.70 -19.08 -84.17
N LEU A 904 18.93 -18.60 -83.17
CA LEU A 904 17.56 -18.05 -83.35
C LEU A 904 17.04 -17.31 -82.09
N GLY A 905 16.58 -16.06 -82.25
CA GLY A 905 15.69 -15.32 -81.33
C GLY A 905 16.32 -14.76 -80.03
N ASN A 906 16.13 -13.45 -79.76
CA ASN A 906 16.73 -12.76 -78.62
C ASN A 906 15.73 -12.30 -77.53
N ASP A 907 14.42 -12.53 -77.73
CA ASP A 907 13.35 -12.04 -76.83
C ASP A 907 13.08 -12.96 -75.62
N THR A 908 13.71 -14.12 -75.56
CA THR A 908 13.50 -15.13 -74.50
C THR A 908 14.38 -14.96 -73.27
N ILE A 909 15.43 -14.13 -73.33
CA ILE A 909 16.44 -14.04 -72.26
C ILE A 909 15.92 -13.22 -71.06
N GLU A 910 15.06 -12.22 -71.29
CA GLU A 910 14.73 -11.20 -70.28
C GLU A 910 13.74 -11.68 -69.20
N ASN A 911 12.90 -12.70 -69.46
CA ASN A 911 12.05 -13.30 -68.42
C ASN A 911 12.77 -14.39 -67.59
N THR A 912 13.98 -14.81 -67.97
CA THR A 912 14.63 -16.02 -67.41
C THR A 912 14.88 -15.93 -65.90
N ALA A 913 15.19 -14.75 -65.37
CA ALA A 913 15.54 -14.59 -63.95
C ALA A 913 14.34 -14.82 -63.01
N VAL A 914 13.15 -14.34 -63.37
CA VAL A 914 11.93 -14.59 -62.59
C VAL A 914 11.50 -16.05 -62.74
N PHE A 915 11.51 -16.61 -63.95
CA PHE A 915 11.22 -18.03 -64.15
C PHE A 915 12.16 -18.94 -63.35
N GLN A 916 13.46 -18.65 -63.28
CA GLN A 916 14.41 -19.41 -62.44
C GLN A 916 14.08 -19.38 -60.94
N VAL A 917 13.50 -18.29 -60.41
CA VAL A 917 13.08 -18.25 -59.01
C VAL A 917 11.78 -19.04 -58.82
N ILE A 918 10.81 -18.90 -59.73
CA ILE A 918 9.54 -19.64 -59.72
C ILE A 918 9.75 -21.15 -59.90
N ASP A 919 10.56 -21.59 -60.86
CA ASP A 919 10.91 -23.00 -61.09
C ASP A 919 11.67 -23.64 -59.92
N SER A 920 12.24 -22.81 -59.02
CA SER A 920 12.90 -23.26 -57.78
C SER A 920 11.96 -23.39 -56.57
N LEU A 921 10.66 -23.10 -56.74
CA LEU A 921 9.65 -23.25 -55.67
C LEU A 921 9.40 -24.74 -55.32
N PRO A 922 8.94 -25.04 -54.09
CA PRO A 922 8.45 -26.37 -53.73
C PRO A 922 7.37 -26.86 -54.71
N ARG A 923 7.31 -28.16 -55.00
CA ARG A 923 6.47 -28.72 -56.08
C ARG A 923 4.99 -28.33 -55.97
N ALA A 924 4.41 -28.39 -54.76
CA ALA A 924 3.01 -27.97 -54.54
C ALA A 924 2.82 -26.46 -54.78
N ASN A 925 3.73 -25.63 -54.27
CA ASN A 925 3.74 -24.17 -54.45
C ASN A 925 3.87 -23.79 -55.93
N LEU A 926 4.80 -24.40 -56.67
CA LEU A 926 4.99 -24.19 -58.11
C LEU A 926 3.71 -24.52 -58.89
N ASN A 927 3.13 -25.70 -58.65
CA ASN A 927 1.91 -26.13 -59.31
C ASN A 927 0.73 -25.19 -59.03
N VAL A 928 0.54 -24.78 -57.77
CA VAL A 928 -0.51 -23.82 -57.38
C VAL A 928 -0.27 -22.45 -58.02
N PHE A 929 0.98 -21.97 -58.04
CA PHE A 929 1.35 -20.71 -58.69
C PHE A 929 1.00 -20.74 -60.18
N VAL A 930 1.45 -21.76 -60.91
CA VAL A 930 1.18 -21.93 -62.34
C VAL A 930 -0.33 -22.06 -62.61
N PHE A 931 -1.05 -22.83 -61.78
CA PHE A 931 -2.49 -23.05 -61.94
C PHE A 931 -3.29 -21.75 -61.73
N VAL A 932 -3.05 -21.03 -60.62
CA VAL A 932 -3.71 -19.75 -60.32
C VAL A 932 -3.38 -18.69 -61.37
N ILE A 933 -2.10 -18.54 -61.76
CA ILE A 933 -1.69 -17.57 -62.79
C ILE A 933 -2.28 -17.89 -64.16
N THR A 934 -2.42 -19.17 -64.52
CA THR A 934 -3.05 -19.59 -65.79
C THR A 934 -4.54 -19.27 -65.77
N PHE A 935 -5.24 -19.62 -64.69
CA PHE A 935 -6.66 -19.31 -64.53
C PHE A 935 -6.95 -17.81 -64.54
N MET A 936 -6.14 -17.00 -63.83
CA MET A 936 -6.32 -15.54 -63.77
C MET A 936 -6.07 -14.84 -65.12
N LYS A 937 -5.28 -15.45 -66.02
CA LYS A 937 -5.17 -14.98 -67.41
C LYS A 937 -6.45 -15.22 -68.21
N GLU A 938 -7.11 -16.36 -68.03
CA GLU A 938 -8.41 -16.64 -68.66
C GLU A 938 -9.49 -15.68 -68.16
N VAL A 939 -9.50 -15.35 -66.86
CA VAL A 939 -10.37 -14.31 -66.28
C VAL A 939 -10.11 -12.95 -66.93
N ALA A 940 -8.85 -12.54 -67.02
CA ALA A 940 -8.49 -11.26 -67.66
C ALA A 940 -8.82 -11.21 -69.16
N LEU A 941 -8.85 -12.35 -69.86
CA LEU A 941 -9.25 -12.45 -71.27
C LEU A 941 -10.77 -12.43 -71.48
N ALA A 942 -11.55 -12.77 -70.45
CA ALA A 942 -13.01 -12.77 -70.50
C ALA A 942 -13.64 -11.44 -70.03
N ALA A 943 -12.88 -10.58 -69.34
CA ALA A 943 -13.32 -9.26 -68.91
C ALA A 943 -13.52 -8.28 -70.10
N PRO A 944 -14.50 -7.34 -70.02
CA PRO A 944 -14.75 -6.36 -71.09
C PRO A 944 -13.52 -5.50 -71.43
N ASP A 945 -12.86 -4.95 -70.40
CA ASP A 945 -11.61 -4.19 -70.53
C ASP A 945 -10.40 -5.02 -70.12
N CYS A 946 -9.95 -5.87 -71.06
CA CYS A 946 -8.90 -6.86 -70.87
C CYS A 946 -7.59 -6.29 -70.26
N ASP A 947 -7.19 -5.05 -70.60
CA ASP A 947 -5.95 -4.46 -70.08
C ASP A 947 -6.10 -3.84 -68.68
N ILE A 948 -7.24 -3.20 -68.37
CA ILE A 948 -7.55 -2.68 -67.02
C ILE A 948 -7.71 -3.86 -66.05
N ALA A 949 -8.35 -4.95 -66.49
CA ALA A 949 -8.48 -6.18 -65.72
C ALA A 949 -7.12 -6.81 -65.38
N LYS A 950 -6.16 -6.84 -66.32
CA LYS A 950 -4.80 -7.37 -66.07
C LYS A 950 -4.09 -6.60 -64.96
N GLU A 951 -4.16 -5.27 -64.95
CA GLU A 951 -3.46 -4.45 -63.95
C GLU A 951 -4.07 -4.67 -62.55
N LYS A 952 -5.40 -4.55 -62.42
CA LYS A 952 -6.11 -4.77 -61.15
C LYS A 952 -5.88 -6.18 -60.60
N LEU A 953 -5.97 -7.22 -61.44
CA LEU A 953 -5.71 -8.61 -61.04
C LEU A 953 -4.24 -8.83 -60.66
N SER A 954 -3.29 -8.21 -61.35
CA SER A 954 -1.87 -8.32 -61.01
C SER A 954 -1.56 -7.76 -59.62
N LEU A 955 -2.18 -6.65 -59.24
CA LEU A 955 -2.04 -6.07 -57.89
C LEU A 955 -2.65 -6.96 -56.79
N LEU A 956 -3.84 -7.52 -57.04
CA LEU A 956 -4.48 -8.49 -56.14
C LEU A 956 -3.62 -9.75 -55.96
N LEU A 957 -3.08 -10.30 -57.04
CA LEU A 957 -2.23 -11.49 -57.01
C LEU A 957 -0.87 -11.22 -56.35
N ALA A 958 -0.27 -10.05 -56.56
CA ALA A 958 0.95 -9.66 -55.87
C ALA A 958 0.74 -9.65 -54.34
N THR A 959 -0.32 -9.00 -53.87
CA THR A 959 -0.62 -8.91 -52.42
C THR A 959 -1.10 -10.22 -51.80
N THR A 960 -1.60 -11.16 -52.60
CA THR A 960 -2.10 -12.48 -52.15
C THR A 960 -1.02 -13.57 -52.18
N LEU A 961 -0.31 -13.70 -53.30
CA LEU A 961 0.64 -14.79 -53.55
C LEU A 961 2.07 -14.49 -53.07
N LEU A 962 2.47 -13.22 -53.02
CA LEU A 962 3.82 -12.74 -52.72
C LEU A 962 3.79 -11.80 -51.50
N ARG A 963 3.74 -12.38 -50.29
CA ARG A 963 3.63 -11.63 -49.03
C ARG A 963 5.01 -11.52 -48.35
N PRO A 964 5.42 -10.34 -47.83
CA PRO A 964 6.63 -10.23 -47.02
C PRO A 964 6.42 -10.92 -45.67
N LYS A 965 7.51 -11.43 -45.08
CA LYS A 965 7.51 -11.94 -43.71
C LYS A 965 7.28 -10.76 -42.78
N LYS A 966 6.22 -10.78 -41.96
CA LYS A 966 6.03 -9.76 -40.92
C LYS A 966 7.24 -9.79 -39.98
N PRO A 967 7.83 -8.63 -39.60
CA PRO A 967 8.82 -8.62 -38.54
C PRO A 967 8.17 -9.15 -37.26
N THR A 968 8.85 -10.09 -36.62
CA THR A 968 8.47 -10.74 -35.36
C THR A 968 8.75 -9.84 -34.17
#